data_AF-A0A848P9P0-F1
#
_entry.id   AF-A0A848P9P0-F1
#
_cell.length_a   1.000
_cell.length_b   1.000
_cell.length_c   1.000
_cell.angle_alpha   90.00
_cell.angle_beta   90.00
_cell.angle_gamma   90.00
#
_symmetry.space_group_name_H-M   'P 1'
#
loop_
_entity.id
_entity.type
_entity.pdbx_description
1 polymer ?
#
loop_
_entity_poly.entity_id
_entity_poly.type
_entity_poly.pdbx_seq_one_letter_code
_entity_poly.pdbx_strand_id
1 'polypeptide(L)'
;MAIKKSELYSSLWKGCDELRGGMDASQYKDYVLVLLFVKYVSDKYAGQKDALLDVPVGGRFSDMVALKGDKEIGDKLNKIISKLAEANELKGVIDVADFNDPEKLGKGKEMVDRLSNLVSIFDNPDLDFKSNRAEGDDILGDAYEYLMRHFATDSGKSKGQFYTPAEVSRIMAKVIGLGSAKSADQTIYDPTCGSGSLLIKAHDEAKGVAKVDLTIYGQEMDNATSALAKMNMILHDCPTAEIWKDNSLSSPHFKQGNGSLKTFDFVVANPPFSTKAWANGFDPANDEYGRFEYGVPPEKNGDYAFLLHILTSLKSTGKGAVILPHGVLFRGGAEGAIRKRIIQQGHIKGIIGLPANLFYGTGIPACVIVLDKEHASARKGIFMIDASKGFVKDGNKNRLRAQDIHKIVDAFNKQTEIPKFSRLVPVSEIADDNDFNLNIPRYIDSTEPEDLQDIAAHLMGGIPDHDIDDLAQYWNVLPGVRSELFEPADRPSYSQLKVGTNEIKPTIFGHVEFGAFTETVHSHFADWKTGNVSLLTGIKIGDHPKALIEAISESLLGIFHSVPLLDAYDVYQHLMTYWVETMQDDVYMLAHDGWTALADGKPNTDLIPTSLIVAHYFAAEAKAIEQLEAERDAISRQMEELDEEHGSEDGLLAEAKTDKGKLTKVSVKARLFDIKKDKEAADERRLLNQYLELIEQEATANKRVKDAQKALDAKVAAQYAKLTEVEVKTLVIEDKWMAALATDVRTELDRVSQALTGRIKELADRYATPLPKLTSEVEALASRVDGHLKKMGFAWN
;
A
#
# COMPACT_ATOMS: atom_id res chain seq x y z
N MET A 1 7.85 -18.68 -19.16
CA MET A 1 7.36 -17.32 -18.88
C MET A 1 7.65 -17.01 -17.43
N ALA A 2 8.20 -15.84 -17.11
CA ALA A 2 8.33 -15.42 -15.72
C ALA A 2 6.91 -15.28 -15.12
N ILE A 3 6.66 -15.94 -13.98
CA ILE A 3 5.34 -15.88 -13.33
C ILE A 3 5.18 -14.49 -12.72
N LYS A 4 4.09 -13.80 -13.05
CA LYS A 4 3.78 -12.50 -12.43
C LYS A 4 3.47 -12.69 -10.96
N LYS A 5 3.91 -11.75 -10.12
CA LYS A 5 3.66 -11.77 -8.68
C LYS A 5 2.15 -11.81 -8.38
N SER A 6 1.36 -11.05 -9.13
CA SER A 6 -0.11 -11.01 -9.04
C SER A 6 -0.78 -12.34 -9.41
N GLU A 7 -0.28 -13.03 -10.45
CA GLU A 7 -0.79 -14.33 -10.90
C GLU A 7 -0.43 -15.45 -9.91
N LEU A 8 0.78 -15.40 -9.34
CA LEU A 8 1.21 -16.29 -8.26
C LEU A 8 0.29 -16.16 -7.04
N TYR A 9 -0.01 -14.92 -6.62
CA TYR A 9 -0.86 -14.66 -5.47
C TYR A 9 -2.29 -15.16 -5.68
N SER A 10 -2.88 -14.88 -6.85
CA SER A 10 -4.21 -15.38 -7.21
C SER A 10 -4.25 -16.90 -7.21
N SER A 11 -3.22 -17.56 -7.75
CA SER A 11 -3.15 -19.03 -7.80
C SER A 11 -3.04 -19.67 -6.43
N LEU A 12 -2.21 -19.12 -5.53
CA LEU A 12 -2.10 -19.60 -4.15
C LEU A 12 -3.39 -19.37 -3.36
N TRP A 13 -4.09 -18.25 -3.62
CA TRP A 13 -5.34 -17.93 -2.94
C TRP A 13 -6.48 -18.89 -3.28
N LYS A 14 -6.51 -19.46 -4.50
CA LYS A 14 -7.45 -20.54 -4.85
C LYS A 14 -7.34 -21.73 -3.90
N GLY A 15 -6.15 -22.02 -3.38
CA GLY A 15 -5.95 -23.06 -2.37
C GLY A 15 -6.64 -22.75 -1.05
N CYS A 16 -6.70 -21.46 -0.67
CA CYS A 16 -7.48 -21.02 0.49
C CYS A 16 -8.98 -21.19 0.22
N ASP A 17 -9.45 -20.83 -0.97
CA ASP A 17 -10.86 -20.97 -1.36
C ASP A 17 -11.36 -22.42 -1.32
N GLU A 18 -10.55 -23.39 -1.74
CA GLU A 18 -10.88 -24.83 -1.67
C GLU A 18 -11.08 -25.33 -0.22
N LEU A 19 -10.41 -24.70 0.75
CA LEU A 19 -10.50 -25.06 2.17
C LEU A 19 -11.57 -24.27 2.92
N ARG A 20 -12.16 -23.22 2.32
CA ARG A 20 -13.24 -22.44 2.94
C ARG A 20 -14.50 -23.30 3.16
N GLY A 21 -15.26 -22.91 4.18
CA GLY A 21 -16.51 -23.58 4.58
C GLY A 21 -16.35 -24.76 5.56
N GLY A 22 -15.19 -25.41 5.59
CA GLY A 22 -14.86 -26.48 6.56
C GLY A 22 -13.98 -26.02 7.74
N MET A 23 -13.32 -24.87 7.61
CA MET A 23 -12.41 -24.33 8.62
C MET A 23 -12.26 -22.80 8.49
N ASP A 24 -11.81 -22.13 9.55
CA ASP A 24 -11.55 -20.67 9.54
C ASP A 24 -10.13 -20.32 9.06
N ALA A 25 -9.85 -19.03 8.84
CA ALA A 25 -8.56 -18.54 8.34
C ALA A 25 -7.37 -18.86 9.25
N SER A 26 -7.61 -19.02 10.56
CA SER A 26 -6.56 -19.41 11.49
C SER A 26 -6.18 -20.88 11.38
N GLN A 27 -6.99 -21.70 10.70
CA GLN A 27 -6.80 -23.13 10.53
C GLN A 27 -6.34 -23.49 9.11
N TYR A 28 -6.99 -23.01 8.05
CA TYR A 28 -6.59 -23.39 6.68
C TYR A 28 -5.20 -22.87 6.29
N LYS A 29 -4.72 -21.81 6.94
CA LYS A 29 -3.36 -21.29 6.74
C LYS A 29 -2.29 -22.37 6.90
N ASP A 30 -2.45 -23.27 7.88
CA ASP A 30 -1.43 -24.27 8.21
C ASP A 30 -1.30 -25.28 7.07
N TYR A 31 -2.42 -25.66 6.43
CA TYR A 31 -2.44 -26.57 5.28
C TYR A 31 -1.83 -25.95 4.03
N VAL A 32 -2.23 -24.72 3.70
CA VAL A 32 -1.77 -24.01 2.49
C VAL A 32 -0.27 -23.72 2.57
N LEU A 33 0.21 -23.22 3.72
CA LEU A 33 1.62 -22.88 3.92
C LEU A 33 2.52 -24.12 3.95
N VAL A 34 2.06 -25.23 4.54
CA VAL A 34 2.80 -26.51 4.52
C VAL A 34 2.90 -27.06 3.10
N LEU A 35 1.82 -27.06 2.32
CA LEU A 35 1.89 -27.54 0.92
C LEU A 35 2.81 -26.68 0.06
N LEU A 36 2.77 -25.36 0.22
CA LEU A 36 3.69 -24.45 -0.45
C LEU A 36 5.15 -24.76 -0.09
N PHE A 37 5.42 -24.98 1.20
CA PHE A 37 6.74 -25.35 1.70
C PHE A 37 7.23 -26.69 1.12
N VAL A 38 6.39 -27.73 1.16
CA VAL A 38 6.73 -29.06 0.61
C VAL A 38 6.99 -28.97 -0.89
N LYS A 39 6.17 -28.22 -1.64
CA LYS A 39 6.37 -27.98 -3.08
C LYS A 39 7.72 -27.34 -3.34
N TYR A 40 8.03 -26.25 -2.66
CA TYR A 40 9.29 -25.52 -2.81
C TYR A 40 10.51 -26.38 -2.50
N VAL A 41 10.53 -27.02 -1.33
CA VAL A 41 11.65 -27.87 -0.92
C VAL A 41 11.83 -29.03 -1.89
N SER A 42 10.72 -29.63 -2.37
CA SER A 42 10.77 -30.70 -3.36
C SER A 42 11.33 -30.25 -4.70
N ASP A 43 10.93 -29.07 -5.19
CA ASP A 43 11.46 -28.55 -6.46
C ASP A 43 12.91 -28.13 -6.35
N LYS A 44 13.28 -27.46 -5.26
CA LYS A 44 14.60 -26.88 -5.06
C LYS A 44 15.65 -27.93 -4.70
N TYR A 45 15.33 -28.90 -3.85
CA TYR A 45 16.34 -29.77 -3.23
C TYR A 45 16.21 -31.25 -3.61
N ALA A 46 15.08 -31.72 -4.15
CA ALA A 46 14.93 -33.15 -4.42
C ALA A 46 15.94 -33.65 -5.48
N GLY A 47 16.70 -34.69 -5.11
CA GLY A 47 17.69 -35.30 -5.98
C GLY A 47 19.02 -34.55 -6.06
N GLN A 48 19.22 -33.48 -5.28
CA GLN A 48 20.51 -32.80 -5.16
C GLN A 48 21.39 -33.48 -4.09
N LYS A 49 22.67 -33.69 -4.41
CA LYS A 49 23.59 -34.51 -3.60
C LYS A 49 24.11 -33.81 -2.33
N ASP A 50 24.12 -32.48 -2.32
CA ASP A 50 24.65 -31.64 -1.23
C ASP A 50 23.62 -30.56 -0.83
N ALA A 51 22.35 -30.91 -0.86
CA ALA A 51 21.26 -30.00 -0.52
C ALA A 51 21.28 -29.63 0.97
N LEU A 52 20.85 -28.40 1.28
CA LEU A 52 20.70 -27.95 2.67
C LEU A 52 19.56 -28.66 3.41
N LEU A 53 18.59 -29.20 2.65
CA LEU A 53 17.49 -30.00 3.17
C LEU A 53 17.43 -31.34 2.43
N ASP A 54 17.27 -32.44 3.17
CA ASP A 54 17.07 -33.77 2.62
C ASP A 54 15.61 -33.97 2.20
N VAL A 55 15.37 -34.31 0.94
CA VAL A 55 14.03 -34.61 0.41
C VAL A 55 13.95 -36.09 0.06
N PRO A 56 13.63 -36.96 1.04
CA PRO A 56 13.66 -38.40 0.87
C PRO A 56 12.60 -38.87 -0.13
N VAL A 57 12.84 -40.01 -0.78
CA VAL A 57 11.81 -40.68 -1.60
C VAL A 57 10.61 -41.03 -0.72
N GLY A 58 9.39 -40.70 -1.14
CA GLY A 58 8.18 -40.82 -0.32
C GLY A 58 7.94 -39.62 0.60
N GLY A 59 8.76 -38.56 0.50
CA GLY A 59 8.60 -37.27 1.18
C GLY A 59 8.51 -36.10 0.20
N ARG A 60 8.29 -36.36 -1.10
CA ARG A 60 8.31 -35.35 -2.17
C ARG A 60 6.90 -34.89 -2.52
N PHE A 61 6.78 -33.68 -3.05
CA PHE A 61 5.53 -33.19 -3.62
C PHE A 61 5.04 -34.07 -4.78
N SER A 62 5.93 -34.62 -5.60
CA SER A 62 5.56 -35.59 -6.64
C SER A 62 4.87 -36.83 -6.10
N ASP A 63 5.21 -37.24 -4.86
CA ASP A 63 4.54 -38.36 -4.19
C ASP A 63 3.12 -37.97 -3.77
N MET A 64 2.86 -36.69 -3.43
CA MET A 64 1.52 -36.17 -3.15
C MET A 64 0.66 -36.13 -4.41
N VAL A 65 1.24 -35.70 -5.54
CA VAL A 65 0.57 -35.65 -6.86
C VAL A 65 0.10 -37.04 -7.28
N ALA A 66 0.86 -38.09 -6.97
CA ALA A 66 0.50 -39.47 -7.27
C ALA A 66 -0.70 -39.99 -6.44
N LEU A 67 -1.09 -39.31 -5.36
CA LEU A 67 -2.23 -39.69 -4.50
C LEU A 67 -3.57 -39.10 -4.96
N LYS A 68 -3.61 -38.26 -5.99
CA LYS A 68 -4.87 -37.67 -6.49
C LYS A 68 -5.88 -38.78 -6.80
N GLY A 69 -7.05 -38.72 -6.16
CA GLY A 69 -8.11 -39.73 -6.26
C GLY A 69 -7.96 -40.97 -5.36
N ASP A 70 -6.90 -41.07 -4.55
CA ASP A 70 -6.70 -42.17 -3.60
C ASP A 70 -7.67 -42.06 -2.41
N LYS A 71 -8.26 -43.18 -1.98
CA LYS A 71 -9.23 -43.21 -0.88
C LYS A 71 -8.62 -42.90 0.49
N GLU A 72 -7.30 -43.04 0.63
CA GLU A 72 -6.53 -42.78 1.85
C GLU A 72 -5.60 -41.56 1.67
N ILE A 73 -5.91 -40.65 0.73
CA ILE A 73 -5.08 -39.49 0.43
C ILE A 73 -4.71 -38.69 1.68
N GLY A 74 -5.64 -38.46 2.62
CA GLY A 74 -5.37 -37.69 3.85
C GLY A 74 -4.26 -38.29 4.71
N ASP A 75 -4.38 -39.55 5.10
CA ASP A 75 -3.37 -40.27 5.89
C ASP A 75 -2.03 -40.40 5.15
N LYS A 76 -2.06 -40.63 3.83
CA LYS A 76 -0.84 -40.73 3.02
C LYS A 76 -0.14 -39.38 2.87
N LEU A 77 -0.86 -38.27 2.73
CA LEU A 77 -0.29 -36.92 2.76
C LEU A 77 0.41 -36.65 4.09
N ASN A 78 -0.23 -36.97 5.23
CA ASN A 78 0.39 -36.86 6.55
C ASN A 78 1.71 -37.65 6.61
N LYS A 79 1.73 -38.90 6.12
CA LYS A 79 2.95 -39.72 6.11
C LYS A 79 4.07 -39.14 5.24
N ILE A 80 3.74 -38.56 4.09
CA ILE A 80 4.72 -37.88 3.21
C ILE A 80 5.33 -36.69 3.95
N ILE A 81 4.49 -35.85 4.55
CA ILE A 81 4.92 -34.66 5.29
C ILE A 81 5.76 -35.05 6.50
N SER A 82 5.31 -36.03 7.29
CA SER A 82 6.07 -36.53 8.44
C SER A 82 7.43 -37.04 8.02
N LYS A 83 7.55 -37.78 6.91
CA LYS A 83 8.84 -38.28 6.42
C LYS A 83 9.81 -37.15 6.06
N LEU A 84 9.33 -36.10 5.40
CA LEU A 84 10.12 -34.90 5.14
C LEU A 84 10.51 -34.20 6.45
N ALA A 85 9.60 -34.18 7.42
CA ALA A 85 9.82 -33.57 8.71
C ALA A 85 10.92 -34.27 9.53
N GLU A 86 10.94 -35.61 9.57
CA GLU A 86 11.95 -36.37 10.32
C GLU A 86 13.34 -36.20 9.71
N ALA A 87 13.45 -36.12 8.38
CA ALA A 87 14.73 -35.98 7.69
C ALA A 87 15.43 -34.63 7.94
N ASN A 88 14.69 -33.61 8.36
CA ASN A 88 15.18 -32.23 8.47
C ASN A 88 14.98 -31.59 9.85
N GLU A 89 14.69 -32.38 10.88
CA GLU A 89 14.38 -31.86 12.24
C GLU A 89 13.19 -30.87 12.26
N LEU A 90 12.23 -31.05 11.35
CA LEU A 90 11.02 -30.24 11.22
C LEU A 90 9.79 -30.92 11.84
N LYS A 91 9.99 -31.88 12.76
CA LYS A 91 8.89 -32.47 13.54
C LYS A 91 8.26 -31.43 14.45
N GLY A 92 6.93 -31.40 14.48
CA GLY A 92 6.15 -30.35 15.12
C GLY A 92 6.23 -29.00 14.41
N VAL A 93 6.82 -28.94 13.20
CA VAL A 93 6.94 -27.73 12.37
C VAL A 93 6.02 -27.82 11.16
N ILE A 94 6.25 -28.79 10.28
CA ILE A 94 5.49 -28.94 9.03
C ILE A 94 4.38 -30.00 9.12
N ASP A 95 4.40 -30.86 10.14
CA ASP A 95 3.47 -31.97 10.36
C ASP A 95 2.40 -31.66 11.43
N VAL A 96 2.10 -30.38 11.65
CA VAL A 96 1.07 -29.93 12.62
C VAL A 96 -0.35 -30.03 12.04
N ALA A 97 -0.50 -29.82 10.73
CA ALA A 97 -1.79 -29.90 10.05
C ALA A 97 -2.16 -31.37 9.75
N ASP A 98 -3.36 -31.78 10.16
CA ASP A 98 -3.87 -33.14 9.92
C ASP A 98 -4.72 -33.19 8.65
N PHE A 99 -4.13 -33.70 7.56
CA PHE A 99 -4.80 -33.87 6.27
C PHE A 99 -5.84 -35.00 6.26
N ASN A 100 -6.03 -35.72 7.38
CA ASN A 100 -7.03 -36.78 7.52
C ASN A 100 -8.15 -36.42 8.51
N ASP A 101 -8.31 -35.14 8.86
CA ASP A 101 -9.36 -34.65 9.77
C ASP A 101 -10.73 -34.56 9.07
N PRO A 102 -11.68 -35.46 9.37
CA PRO A 102 -12.95 -35.51 8.66
C PRO A 102 -13.94 -34.42 9.07
N GLU A 103 -13.70 -33.73 10.19
CA GLU A 103 -14.55 -32.62 10.63
C GLU A 103 -14.18 -31.33 9.89
N LYS A 104 -12.94 -31.21 9.42
CA LYS A 104 -12.44 -30.05 8.66
C LYS A 104 -12.48 -30.24 7.15
N LEU A 105 -12.17 -31.46 6.67
CA LEU A 105 -11.94 -31.73 5.25
C LEU A 105 -13.06 -32.54 4.59
N GLY A 106 -14.10 -32.90 5.35
CA GLY A 106 -15.23 -33.73 4.88
C GLY A 106 -14.96 -35.23 5.00
N LYS A 107 -15.92 -36.06 4.59
CA LYS A 107 -15.85 -37.53 4.74
C LYS A 107 -15.90 -38.23 3.37
N GLY A 108 -15.19 -39.35 3.27
CA GLY A 108 -15.21 -40.20 2.07
C GLY A 108 -14.82 -39.45 0.81
N LYS A 109 -15.70 -39.43 -0.19
CA LYS A 109 -15.41 -38.80 -1.50
C LYS A 109 -15.14 -37.30 -1.40
N GLU A 110 -15.79 -36.59 -0.47
CA GLU A 110 -15.57 -35.15 -0.30
C GLU A 110 -14.11 -34.82 0.06
N MET A 111 -13.54 -35.54 1.04
CA MET A 111 -12.14 -35.37 1.43
C MET A 111 -11.19 -35.70 0.27
N VAL A 112 -11.48 -36.79 -0.46
CA VAL A 112 -10.68 -37.20 -1.61
C VAL A 112 -10.67 -36.12 -2.69
N ASP A 113 -11.84 -35.60 -3.06
CA ASP A 113 -11.98 -34.58 -4.09
C ASP A 113 -11.31 -33.27 -3.64
N ARG A 114 -11.57 -32.81 -2.40
CA ARG A 114 -11.00 -31.58 -1.83
C ARG A 114 -9.48 -31.61 -1.78
N LEU A 115 -8.88 -32.69 -1.27
CA LEU A 115 -7.43 -32.83 -1.20
C LEU A 115 -6.80 -33.03 -2.58
N SER A 116 -7.47 -33.70 -3.51
CA SER A 116 -7.00 -33.83 -4.89
C SER A 116 -7.00 -32.50 -5.63
N ASN A 117 -8.05 -31.69 -5.45
CA ASN A 117 -8.13 -30.33 -5.97
C ASN A 117 -7.03 -29.46 -5.37
N LEU A 118 -6.86 -29.51 -4.05
CA LEU A 118 -5.83 -28.75 -3.35
C LEU A 118 -4.43 -29.09 -3.89
N VAL A 119 -4.06 -30.38 -3.97
CA VAL A 119 -2.78 -30.79 -4.56
C VAL A 119 -2.67 -30.33 -6.03
N SER A 120 -3.76 -30.37 -6.79
CA SER A 120 -3.77 -29.91 -8.20
C SER A 120 -3.52 -28.41 -8.35
N ILE A 121 -3.96 -27.59 -7.39
CA ILE A 121 -3.69 -26.14 -7.38
C ILE A 121 -2.18 -25.88 -7.29
N PHE A 122 -1.46 -26.65 -6.46
CA PHE A 122 -0.01 -26.56 -6.30
C PHE A 122 0.78 -27.33 -7.37
N ASP A 123 0.13 -28.22 -8.13
CA ASP A 123 0.68 -28.96 -9.28
C ASP A 123 0.43 -28.22 -10.61
N ASN A 124 0.43 -26.88 -10.56
CA ASN A 124 0.35 -26.02 -11.75
C ASN A 124 1.78 -25.80 -12.31
N PRO A 125 2.02 -25.93 -13.63
CA PRO A 125 3.27 -25.50 -14.28
C PRO A 125 3.70 -24.06 -13.94
N ASP A 126 2.75 -23.16 -13.69
CA ASP A 126 3.01 -21.78 -13.23
C ASP A 126 3.52 -21.72 -11.77
N LEU A 127 3.69 -22.87 -11.10
CA LEU A 127 4.26 -23.02 -9.76
C LEU A 127 5.46 -24.00 -9.78
N ASP A 128 6.17 -24.12 -10.91
CA ASP A 128 7.41 -24.88 -11.01
C ASP A 128 8.62 -24.03 -10.56
N PHE A 129 9.22 -24.42 -9.43
CA PHE A 129 10.34 -23.69 -8.82
C PHE A 129 11.72 -24.23 -9.21
N LYS A 130 11.83 -25.18 -10.16
CA LYS A 130 13.11 -25.79 -10.56
C LYS A 130 14.01 -24.88 -11.40
N SER A 131 13.41 -24.02 -12.21
CA SER A 131 14.09 -23.22 -13.24
C SER A 131 14.41 -21.77 -12.83
N ASN A 132 13.90 -21.29 -11.69
CA ASN A 132 14.05 -19.88 -11.29
C ASN A 132 15.19 -19.73 -10.27
N ARG A 133 16.42 -19.57 -10.75
CA ARG A 133 17.62 -19.48 -9.88
C ARG A 133 17.94 -18.02 -9.58
N ALA A 134 18.08 -17.70 -8.30
CA ALA A 134 18.36 -16.39 -7.66
C ALA A 134 17.16 -15.45 -7.43
N GLU A 135 16.40 -15.03 -8.45
CA GLU A 135 15.27 -14.08 -8.23
C GLU A 135 13.93 -14.76 -7.90
N GLY A 136 13.81 -16.06 -8.18
CA GLY A 136 12.60 -16.86 -7.85
C GLY A 136 12.41 -17.13 -6.36
N ASP A 137 13.50 -17.18 -5.59
CA ASP A 137 13.46 -17.40 -4.14
C ASP A 137 12.85 -16.17 -3.43
N ASP A 138 13.21 -14.95 -3.86
CA ASP A 138 12.60 -13.70 -3.41
C ASP A 138 11.09 -13.67 -3.68
N ILE A 139 10.66 -14.13 -4.86
CA ILE A 139 9.25 -14.12 -5.29
C ILE A 139 8.41 -15.04 -4.40
N LEU A 140 8.93 -16.23 -4.09
CA LEU A 140 8.21 -17.19 -3.27
C LEU A 140 8.15 -16.77 -1.80
N GLY A 141 9.28 -16.31 -1.25
CA GLY A 141 9.30 -15.71 0.09
C GLY A 141 8.28 -14.57 0.20
N ASP A 142 8.26 -13.67 -0.78
CA ASP A 142 7.26 -12.60 -0.86
C ASP A 142 5.81 -13.12 -1.00
N ALA A 143 5.60 -14.27 -1.65
CA ALA A 143 4.28 -14.91 -1.72
C ALA A 143 3.85 -15.53 -0.40
N TYR A 144 4.78 -16.14 0.31
CA TYR A 144 4.55 -16.64 1.66
C TYR A 144 4.19 -15.48 2.60
N GLU A 145 4.97 -14.39 2.58
CA GLU A 145 4.69 -13.16 3.36
C GLU A 145 3.35 -12.53 3.00
N TYR A 146 2.97 -12.53 1.72
CA TYR A 146 1.66 -12.06 1.27
C TYR A 146 0.52 -12.88 1.87
N LEU A 147 0.61 -14.21 1.82
CA LEU A 147 -0.38 -15.11 2.45
C LEU A 147 -0.43 -14.90 3.96
N MET A 148 0.73 -14.79 4.62
CA MET A 148 0.82 -14.51 6.04
C MET A 148 0.13 -13.19 6.43
N ARG A 149 0.34 -12.11 5.67
CA ARG A 149 -0.34 -10.83 5.86
C ARG A 149 -1.85 -10.97 5.71
N HIS A 150 -2.32 -11.72 4.72
CA HIS A 150 -3.75 -11.97 4.53
C HIS A 150 -4.35 -12.76 5.70
N PHE A 151 -3.69 -13.81 6.17
CA PHE A 151 -4.15 -14.57 7.34
C PHE A 151 -4.13 -13.74 8.63
N ALA A 152 -3.16 -12.84 8.80
CA ALA A 152 -3.14 -11.90 9.92
C ALA A 152 -4.34 -10.93 9.87
N THR A 153 -4.72 -10.49 8.66
CA THR A 153 -5.88 -9.62 8.42
C THR A 153 -7.20 -10.35 8.71
N ASP A 154 -7.37 -11.55 8.15
CA ASP A 154 -8.62 -12.33 8.23
C ASP A 154 -8.85 -12.95 9.61
N SER A 155 -7.79 -13.32 10.33
CA SER A 155 -7.94 -14.02 11.61
C SER A 155 -8.52 -13.14 12.72
N GLY A 156 -8.37 -11.81 12.65
CA GLY A 156 -8.89 -10.82 13.61
C GLY A 156 -8.42 -10.98 15.08
N LYS A 157 -7.76 -12.10 15.41
CA LYS A 157 -7.39 -12.58 16.74
C LYS A 157 -5.90 -12.46 17.02
N SER A 158 -5.10 -11.99 16.06
CA SER A 158 -3.65 -11.89 16.25
C SER A 158 -3.33 -10.76 17.22
N LYS A 159 -3.05 -11.06 18.50
CA LYS A 159 -2.24 -10.15 19.33
C LYS A 159 -1.01 -9.83 18.49
N GLY A 160 -0.66 -8.57 18.23
CA GLY A 160 0.29 -8.11 17.18
C GLY A 160 1.71 -8.73 17.14
N GLN A 161 1.99 -9.74 17.94
CA GLN A 161 3.19 -10.59 17.99
C GLN A 161 3.31 -11.57 16.80
N PHE A 162 2.24 -11.85 16.05
CA PHE A 162 2.28 -12.86 14.97
C PHE A 162 2.90 -12.33 13.66
N TYR A 163 2.68 -11.06 13.33
CA TYR A 163 3.14 -10.46 12.07
C TYR A 163 3.35 -8.95 12.26
N THR A 164 4.55 -8.48 11.93
CA THR A 164 4.89 -7.05 11.92
C THR A 164 4.73 -6.52 10.49
N PRO A 165 3.96 -5.44 10.26
CA PRO A 165 3.83 -4.84 8.94
C PRO A 165 5.21 -4.57 8.30
N ALA A 166 5.41 -5.02 7.07
CA ALA A 166 6.70 -4.97 6.39
C ALA A 166 7.24 -3.54 6.27
N GLU A 167 6.36 -2.54 6.16
CA GLU A 167 6.71 -1.13 6.13
C GLU A 167 7.41 -0.68 7.42
N VAL A 168 6.94 -1.13 8.58
CA VAL A 168 7.55 -0.81 9.87
C VAL A 168 8.88 -1.55 10.03
N SER A 169 8.94 -2.82 9.60
CA SER A 169 10.18 -3.61 9.61
C SER A 169 11.29 -2.94 8.79
N ARG A 170 10.97 -2.36 7.62
CA ARG A 170 11.92 -1.62 6.78
C ARG A 170 12.42 -0.35 7.47
N ILE A 171 11.54 0.41 8.14
CA ILE A 171 11.95 1.59 8.93
C ILE A 171 12.96 1.16 9.99
N MET A 172 12.61 0.14 10.79
CA MET A 172 13.47 -0.36 11.87
C MET A 172 14.86 -0.77 11.37
N ALA A 173 14.91 -1.49 10.24
CA ALA A 173 16.17 -1.95 9.65
C ALA A 173 17.07 -0.78 9.22
N LYS A 174 16.47 0.22 8.56
CA LYS A 174 17.20 1.39 8.04
C LYS A 174 17.69 2.32 9.15
N VAL A 175 16.90 2.54 10.21
CA VAL A 175 17.28 3.49 11.29
C VAL A 175 18.33 2.95 12.26
N ILE A 176 18.49 1.61 12.34
CA ILE A 176 19.60 0.99 13.09
C ILE A 176 20.86 0.80 12.24
N GLY A 177 20.79 1.13 10.94
CA GLY A 177 21.93 1.13 10.04
C GLY A 177 22.34 -0.24 9.52
N LEU A 178 21.39 -1.17 9.33
CA LEU A 178 21.70 -2.50 8.76
C LEU A 178 22.28 -2.44 7.35
N GLY A 179 21.89 -1.45 6.54
CA GLY A 179 22.49 -1.18 5.23
C GLY A 179 23.96 -0.74 5.29
N SER A 180 24.53 -0.56 6.49
CA SER A 180 25.96 -0.29 6.72
C SER A 180 26.65 -1.40 7.52
N ALA A 181 26.07 -2.61 7.53
CA ALA A 181 26.75 -3.80 8.05
C ALA A 181 28.09 -4.02 7.35
N LYS A 182 29.09 -4.52 8.10
CA LYS A 182 30.50 -4.58 7.70
C LYS A 182 31.01 -6.00 7.42
N SER A 183 30.42 -7.01 8.05
CA SER A 183 30.87 -8.40 7.94
C SER A 183 29.73 -9.38 8.22
N ALA A 184 29.80 -10.56 7.59
CA ALA A 184 28.91 -11.69 7.84
C ALA A 184 29.02 -12.24 9.28
N ASP A 185 30.10 -11.93 10.00
CA ASP A 185 30.27 -12.26 11.42
C ASP A 185 29.33 -11.44 12.33
N GLN A 186 28.73 -10.37 11.80
CA GLN A 186 27.74 -9.60 12.54
C GLN A 186 26.44 -10.39 12.65
N THR A 187 25.79 -10.22 13.80
CA THR A 187 24.65 -11.03 14.21
C THR A 187 23.42 -10.17 14.41
N ILE A 188 22.25 -10.69 14.01
CA ILE A 188 20.95 -10.08 14.25
C ILE A 188 20.09 -11.00 15.12
N TYR A 189 19.38 -10.43 16.10
CA TYR A 189 18.54 -11.16 17.03
C TYR A 189 17.15 -10.55 17.17
N ASP A 190 16.13 -11.40 17.32
CA ASP A 190 14.80 -11.01 17.79
C ASP A 190 14.33 -11.97 18.92
N PRO A 191 14.16 -11.47 20.16
CA PRO A 191 13.70 -12.27 21.30
C PRO A 191 12.22 -12.64 21.24
N THR A 192 11.47 -12.14 20.28
CA THR A 192 10.02 -12.34 20.13
C THR A 192 9.68 -12.40 18.65
N CYS A 193 10.35 -13.30 17.93
CA CYS A 193 10.46 -13.21 16.48
C CYS A 193 9.16 -13.46 15.72
N GLY A 194 8.11 -13.99 16.38
CA GLY A 194 6.84 -14.28 15.74
C GLY A 194 7.05 -15.16 14.52
N SER A 195 6.52 -14.76 13.37
CA SER A 195 6.70 -15.43 12.07
C SER A 195 8.09 -15.30 11.45
N GLY A 196 9.03 -14.60 12.09
CA GLY A 196 10.33 -14.27 11.53
C GLY A 196 10.31 -13.14 10.49
N SER A 197 9.14 -12.62 10.10
CA SER A 197 9.00 -11.61 9.03
C SER A 197 9.80 -10.33 9.32
N LEU A 198 9.84 -9.87 10.58
CA LEU A 198 10.65 -8.71 10.98
C LEU A 198 12.15 -8.99 10.81
N LEU A 199 12.62 -10.15 11.27
CA LEU A 199 14.03 -10.57 11.12
C LEU A 199 14.44 -10.66 9.66
N ILE A 200 13.60 -11.27 8.82
CA ILE A 200 13.85 -11.42 7.38
C ILE A 200 13.98 -10.05 6.73
N LYS A 201 13.01 -9.15 6.92
CA LYS A 201 13.08 -7.80 6.32
C LYS A 201 14.26 -6.97 6.83
N ALA A 202 14.70 -7.21 8.07
CA ALA A 202 15.90 -6.59 8.60
C ALA A 202 17.17 -7.16 7.95
N HIS A 203 17.28 -8.48 7.86
CA HIS A 203 18.39 -9.17 7.17
C HIS A 203 18.46 -8.79 5.67
N ASP A 204 17.32 -8.73 4.98
CA ASP A 204 17.20 -8.33 3.57
C ASP A 204 17.81 -6.94 3.31
N GLU A 205 17.69 -6.00 4.27
CA GLU A 205 18.32 -4.68 4.16
C GLU A 205 19.86 -4.80 4.14
N ALA A 206 20.44 -5.64 4.99
CA ALA A 206 21.89 -5.88 5.02
C ALA A 206 22.35 -6.67 3.77
N LYS A 207 21.62 -7.73 3.38
CA LYS A 207 21.94 -8.55 2.21
C LYS A 207 21.77 -7.76 0.91
N GLY A 208 20.73 -6.93 0.83
CA GLY A 208 20.40 -6.13 -0.35
C GLY A 208 21.35 -4.94 -0.55
N VAL A 209 21.59 -4.15 0.51
CA VAL A 209 22.35 -2.90 0.44
C VAL A 209 23.84 -3.12 0.73
N ALA A 210 24.16 -3.70 1.88
CA ALA A 210 25.56 -3.92 2.30
C ALA A 210 26.21 -5.16 1.65
N LYS A 211 25.42 -6.01 0.98
CA LYS A 211 25.85 -7.32 0.46
C LYS A 211 26.43 -8.23 1.56
N VAL A 212 25.89 -8.09 2.77
CA VAL A 212 26.30 -8.85 3.96
C VAL A 212 25.19 -9.81 4.36
N ASP A 213 25.54 -11.10 4.43
CA ASP A 213 24.66 -12.14 4.94
C ASP A 213 24.87 -12.29 6.45
N LEU A 214 23.93 -11.79 7.26
CA LEU A 214 24.06 -11.78 8.72
C LEU A 214 23.68 -13.12 9.32
N THR A 215 24.31 -13.50 10.43
CA THR A 215 23.84 -14.66 11.19
C THR A 215 22.58 -14.30 11.98
N ILE A 216 21.49 -15.00 11.70
CA ILE A 216 20.15 -14.74 12.26
C ILE A 216 19.88 -15.62 13.48
N TYR A 217 19.41 -14.98 14.55
CA TYR A 217 18.95 -15.63 15.78
C TYR A 217 17.53 -15.17 16.11
N GLY A 218 16.63 -16.10 16.45
CA GLY A 218 15.26 -15.77 16.82
C GLY A 218 14.76 -16.66 17.95
N GLN A 219 13.93 -16.11 18.83
CA GLN A 219 13.23 -16.90 19.83
C GLN A 219 11.74 -16.56 19.83
N GLU A 220 10.90 -17.60 19.83
CA GLU A 220 9.44 -17.49 19.86
C GLU A 220 8.87 -18.46 20.90
N MET A 221 7.85 -18.03 21.64
CA MET A 221 7.25 -18.83 22.70
C MET A 221 6.23 -19.83 22.14
N ASP A 222 5.43 -19.42 21.17
CA ASP A 222 4.37 -20.26 20.59
C ASP A 222 4.93 -21.29 19.60
N ASN A 223 4.54 -22.55 19.76
CA ASN A 223 5.08 -23.64 18.96
C ASN A 223 4.75 -23.50 17.48
N ALA A 224 3.47 -23.27 17.15
CA ALA A 224 3.03 -23.14 15.77
C ALA A 224 3.67 -21.92 15.09
N THR A 225 3.85 -20.83 15.83
CA THR A 225 4.48 -19.60 15.31
C THR A 225 5.99 -19.78 15.11
N SER A 226 6.70 -20.43 16.03
CA SER A 226 8.12 -20.76 15.85
C SER A 226 8.36 -21.66 14.64
N ALA A 227 7.40 -22.56 14.37
CA ALA A 227 7.41 -23.42 13.20
C ALA A 227 7.25 -22.62 11.90
N LEU A 228 6.30 -21.67 11.87
CA LEU A 228 6.14 -20.73 10.76
C LEU A 228 7.43 -19.94 10.51
N ALA A 229 8.08 -19.44 11.56
CA ALA A 229 9.36 -18.73 11.42
C ALA A 229 10.45 -19.59 10.77
N LYS A 230 10.60 -20.85 11.18
CA LYS A 230 11.57 -21.77 10.57
C LYS A 230 11.29 -22.00 9.08
N MET A 231 10.04 -22.27 8.71
CA MET A 231 9.65 -22.40 7.29
C MET A 231 9.93 -21.11 6.52
N ASN A 232 9.58 -19.97 7.10
CA ASN A 232 9.72 -18.67 6.47
C ASN A 232 11.18 -18.31 6.18
N MET A 233 12.09 -18.61 7.13
CA MET A 233 13.54 -18.44 6.95
C MET A 233 14.06 -19.29 5.78
N ILE A 234 13.65 -20.55 5.68
CA ILE A 234 14.05 -21.45 4.57
C ILE A 234 13.55 -20.94 3.21
N LEU A 235 12.32 -20.41 3.18
CA LEU A 235 11.71 -19.86 1.95
C LEU A 235 12.40 -18.57 1.50
N HIS A 236 12.97 -17.80 2.42
CA HIS A 236 13.75 -16.58 2.14
C HIS A 236 15.27 -16.84 2.09
N ASP A 237 15.68 -18.06 1.72
CA ASP A 237 17.10 -18.41 1.53
C ASP A 237 17.98 -18.16 2.78
N CYS A 238 17.39 -18.32 3.97
CA CYS A 238 18.05 -18.21 5.27
C CYS A 238 18.00 -19.54 6.07
N PRO A 239 18.36 -20.71 5.50
CA PRO A 239 18.20 -22.01 6.14
C PRO A 239 19.11 -22.22 7.38
N THR A 240 20.13 -21.39 7.56
CA THR A 240 21.04 -21.43 8.73
C THR A 240 20.56 -20.57 9.90
N ALA A 241 19.40 -19.93 9.78
CA ALA A 241 18.82 -19.14 10.86
C ALA A 241 18.50 -20.00 12.09
N GLU A 242 18.97 -19.59 13.26
CA GLU A 242 18.78 -20.33 14.50
C GLU A 242 17.50 -19.83 15.19
N ILE A 243 16.39 -20.54 14.99
CA ILE A 243 15.08 -20.22 15.60
C ILE A 243 14.78 -21.20 16.73
N TRP A 244 14.66 -20.67 17.95
CA TRP A 244 14.37 -21.46 19.14
C TRP A 244 12.95 -21.26 19.66
N LYS A 245 12.36 -22.34 20.17
CA LYS A 245 11.03 -22.33 20.79
C LYS A 245 11.13 -22.35 22.31
N ASP A 246 10.94 -21.21 22.96
CA ASP A 246 10.70 -21.10 24.42
C ASP A 246 10.39 -19.63 24.80
N ASN A 247 9.96 -19.38 26.04
CA ASN A 247 9.79 -18.03 26.55
C ASN A 247 11.15 -17.33 26.77
N SER A 248 11.38 -16.22 26.07
CA SER A 248 12.66 -15.48 26.11
C SER A 248 12.98 -14.82 27.44
N LEU A 249 11.98 -14.59 28.31
CA LEU A 249 12.20 -14.02 29.63
C LEU A 249 12.54 -15.10 30.65
N SER A 250 11.75 -16.17 30.77
CA SER A 250 11.98 -17.23 31.77
C SER A 250 13.05 -18.24 31.34
N SER A 251 13.16 -18.51 30.04
CA SER A 251 14.00 -19.55 29.46
C SER A 251 14.78 -19.02 28.25
N PRO A 252 15.63 -17.99 28.41
CA PRO A 252 16.42 -17.48 27.29
C PRO A 252 17.34 -18.57 26.77
N HIS A 253 17.30 -18.82 25.46
CA HIS A 253 18.08 -19.88 24.83
C HIS A 253 19.51 -19.45 24.55
N PHE A 254 19.68 -18.30 23.91
CA PHE A 254 20.98 -17.82 23.46
C PHE A 254 21.83 -17.29 24.61
N LYS A 255 22.72 -18.16 25.10
CA LYS A 255 23.62 -17.91 26.23
C LYS A 255 25.07 -18.12 25.83
N GLN A 256 25.98 -17.43 26.52
CA GLN A 256 27.42 -17.66 26.43
C GLN A 256 27.84 -18.82 27.33
N GLY A 257 29.07 -19.32 27.16
CA GLY A 257 29.59 -20.44 27.96
C GLY A 257 29.66 -20.18 29.47
N ASN A 258 29.65 -18.91 29.90
CA ASN A 258 29.62 -18.51 31.31
C ASN A 258 28.18 -18.38 31.89
N GLY A 259 27.15 -18.71 31.11
CA GLY A 259 25.74 -18.62 31.52
C GLY A 259 25.08 -17.25 31.27
N SER A 260 25.84 -16.19 31.00
CA SER A 260 25.28 -14.88 30.64
C SER A 260 24.60 -14.91 29.27
N LEU A 261 23.74 -13.93 28.98
CA LEU A 261 23.10 -13.82 27.67
C LEU A 261 24.13 -13.63 26.55
N LYS A 262 23.87 -14.27 25.41
CA LYS A 262 24.58 -13.95 24.17
C LYS A 262 24.24 -12.52 23.76
N THR A 263 25.24 -11.80 23.27
CA THR A 263 25.09 -10.41 22.83
C THR A 263 25.23 -10.28 21.31
N PHE A 264 24.41 -9.43 20.70
CA PHE A 264 24.28 -9.29 19.25
C PHE A 264 24.62 -7.88 18.77
N ASP A 265 24.98 -7.75 17.49
CA ASP A 265 25.29 -6.46 16.86
C ASP A 265 24.01 -5.68 16.58
N PHE A 266 22.97 -6.38 16.13
CA PHE A 266 21.67 -5.83 15.84
C PHE A 266 20.58 -6.57 16.60
N VAL A 267 19.60 -5.83 17.15
CA VAL A 267 18.39 -6.43 17.72
C VAL A 267 17.16 -5.73 17.17
N VAL A 268 16.25 -6.47 16.57
CA VAL A 268 14.92 -5.99 16.17
C VAL A 268 13.87 -6.75 16.97
N ALA A 269 12.80 -6.10 17.40
CA ALA A 269 11.75 -6.79 18.16
C ALA A 269 10.38 -6.11 18.07
N ASN A 270 9.34 -6.94 18.05
CA ASN A 270 7.95 -6.54 18.26
C ASN A 270 7.33 -7.39 19.38
N PRO A 271 7.69 -7.13 20.66
CA PRO A 271 7.24 -7.95 21.78
C PRO A 271 5.72 -7.81 22.02
N PRO A 272 5.09 -8.81 22.67
CA PRO A 272 3.68 -8.74 23.03
C PRO A 272 3.38 -7.59 23.99
N PHE A 273 2.52 -6.66 23.55
CA PHE A 273 2.20 -5.43 24.30
C PHE A 273 1.54 -5.72 25.65
N SER A 274 2.09 -5.08 26.69
CA SER A 274 1.59 -5.05 28.06
C SER A 274 1.29 -6.44 28.62
N THR A 275 2.23 -7.36 28.42
CA THR A 275 2.15 -8.74 28.94
C THR A 275 2.05 -8.73 30.47
N LYS A 276 0.95 -9.27 31.01
CA LYS A 276 0.60 -9.19 32.44
C LYS A 276 1.28 -10.24 33.34
N ALA A 277 1.79 -11.31 32.76
CA ALA A 277 2.36 -12.45 33.49
C ALA A 277 3.80 -12.73 33.02
N TRP A 278 4.55 -11.65 32.77
CA TRP A 278 5.87 -11.70 32.15
C TRP A 278 6.95 -12.29 33.06
N ALA A 279 6.76 -12.22 34.39
CA ALA A 279 7.68 -12.76 35.39
C ALA A 279 7.47 -14.26 35.68
N ASN A 280 6.49 -14.92 35.05
CA ASN A 280 6.26 -16.34 35.29
C ASN A 280 7.50 -17.16 34.93
N GLY A 281 7.95 -18.01 35.85
CA GLY A 281 9.07 -18.94 35.62
C GLY A 281 10.44 -18.43 36.09
N PHE A 282 10.55 -17.21 36.62
CA PHE A 282 11.79 -16.71 37.24
C PHE A 282 11.48 -15.61 38.27
N ASP A 283 12.47 -15.20 39.07
CA ASP A 283 12.35 -14.06 40.00
C ASP A 283 13.08 -12.84 39.43
N PRO A 284 12.36 -11.77 38.99
CA PRO A 284 13.01 -10.58 38.44
C PRO A 284 13.90 -9.83 39.43
N ALA A 285 13.66 -9.96 40.73
CA ALA A 285 14.48 -9.31 41.76
C ALA A 285 15.85 -10.01 41.93
N ASN A 286 15.93 -11.29 41.57
CA ASN A 286 17.13 -12.12 41.62
C ASN A 286 17.47 -12.68 40.23
N ASP A 287 17.38 -11.85 39.21
CA ASP A 287 17.58 -12.26 37.82
C ASP A 287 19.04 -12.69 37.55
N GLU A 288 19.20 -13.96 37.15
CA GLU A 288 20.50 -14.60 36.90
C GLU A 288 21.28 -13.95 35.74
N TYR A 289 20.59 -13.19 34.89
CA TYR A 289 21.14 -12.60 33.67
C TYR A 289 21.47 -11.10 33.79
N GLY A 290 21.18 -10.47 34.94
CA GLY A 290 21.45 -9.05 35.17
C GLY A 290 20.59 -8.09 34.33
N ARG A 291 19.42 -8.52 33.85
CA ARG A 291 18.58 -7.70 32.95
C ARG A 291 17.95 -6.49 33.65
N PHE A 292 17.65 -6.62 34.94
CA PHE A 292 16.85 -5.63 35.68
C PHE A 292 17.66 -4.68 36.56
N GLU A 293 18.94 -4.43 36.23
CA GLU A 293 19.83 -3.50 36.95
C GLU A 293 19.27 -2.07 37.03
N TYR A 294 18.50 -1.64 36.03
CA TYR A 294 17.84 -0.34 36.00
C TYR A 294 16.55 -0.28 36.83
N GLY A 295 16.06 -1.43 37.31
CA GLY A 295 14.82 -1.58 38.08
C GLY A 295 13.93 -2.68 37.52
N VAL A 296 13.07 -3.23 38.39
CA VAL A 296 12.09 -4.26 38.04
C VAL A 296 10.80 -3.60 37.52
N PRO A 297 10.32 -3.95 36.32
CA PRO A 297 9.05 -3.45 35.79
C PRO A 297 7.84 -3.86 36.65
N PRO A 298 6.69 -3.17 36.54
CA PRO A 298 5.46 -3.61 37.20
C PRO A 298 5.02 -5.00 36.73
N GLU A 299 4.51 -5.84 37.64
CA GLU A 299 4.07 -7.22 37.33
C GLU A 299 3.08 -7.28 36.16
N LYS A 300 2.18 -6.31 36.06
CA LYS A 300 1.13 -6.27 35.03
C LYS A 300 1.56 -5.64 33.70
N ASN A 301 2.79 -5.14 33.59
CA ASN A 301 3.31 -4.45 32.39
C ASN A 301 4.71 -4.95 32.03
N GLY A 302 4.80 -5.98 31.19
CA GLY A 302 6.07 -6.57 30.74
C GLY A 302 6.83 -5.79 29.66
N ASP A 303 6.36 -4.62 29.24
CA ASP A 303 6.95 -3.86 28.13
C ASP A 303 8.44 -3.53 28.40
N TYR A 304 8.75 -2.99 29.58
CA TYR A 304 10.13 -2.73 29.99
C TYR A 304 10.93 -4.01 30.25
N ALA A 305 10.30 -5.16 30.53
CA ALA A 305 11.04 -6.41 30.73
C ALA A 305 11.68 -6.87 29.41
N PHE A 306 10.94 -6.80 28.31
CA PHE A 306 11.49 -7.06 26.98
C PHE A 306 12.51 -6.00 26.55
N LEU A 307 12.25 -4.71 26.80
CA LEU A 307 13.23 -3.65 26.49
C LEU A 307 14.57 -3.86 27.22
N LEU A 308 14.52 -4.23 28.50
CA LEU A 308 15.70 -4.50 29.31
C LEU A 308 16.43 -5.79 28.89
N HIS A 309 15.69 -6.83 28.52
CA HIS A 309 16.25 -8.04 27.89
C HIS A 309 17.03 -7.68 26.62
N ILE A 310 16.43 -6.88 25.73
CA ILE A 310 17.06 -6.39 24.50
C ILE A 310 18.34 -5.59 24.79
N LEU A 311 18.29 -4.64 25.72
CA LEU A 311 19.45 -3.82 26.10
C LEU A 311 20.61 -4.66 26.64
N THR A 312 20.31 -5.74 27.36
CA THR A 312 21.28 -6.69 27.91
C THR A 312 21.84 -7.61 26.82
N SER A 313 21.00 -8.01 25.85
CA SER A 313 21.39 -8.79 24.67
C SER A 313 22.09 -7.97 23.58
N LEU A 314 22.27 -6.65 23.73
CA LEU A 314 23.05 -5.85 22.78
C LEU A 314 24.53 -5.79 23.18
N LYS A 315 25.42 -5.96 22.20
CA LYS A 315 26.86 -5.66 22.35
C LYS A 315 27.08 -4.20 22.79
N SER A 316 28.27 -3.86 23.29
CA SER A 316 28.61 -2.47 23.68
C SER A 316 28.54 -1.47 22.51
N THR A 317 28.70 -1.95 21.27
CA THR A 317 28.52 -1.19 20.03
C THR A 317 27.22 -1.54 19.30
N GLY A 318 26.34 -2.32 19.95
CA GLY A 318 25.13 -2.84 19.34
C GLY A 318 24.05 -1.79 19.16
N LYS A 319 23.23 -1.98 18.13
CA LYS A 319 22.11 -1.11 17.77
C LYS A 319 20.82 -1.93 17.75
N GLY A 320 19.70 -1.33 18.14
CA GLY A 320 18.44 -2.04 18.11
C GLY A 320 17.23 -1.15 17.88
N ALA A 321 16.15 -1.75 17.43
CA ALA A 321 14.87 -1.09 17.27
C ALA A 321 13.79 -1.98 17.86
N VAL A 322 12.92 -1.42 18.70
CA VAL A 322 11.85 -2.17 19.35
C VAL A 322 10.53 -1.42 19.23
N ILE A 323 9.49 -2.14 18.83
CA ILE A 323 8.12 -1.63 18.76
C ILE A 323 7.47 -1.78 20.13
N LEU A 324 6.97 -0.68 20.69
CA LEU A 324 6.30 -0.65 21.99
C LEU A 324 5.07 0.26 21.98
N PRO A 325 4.06 0.02 22.84
CA PRO A 325 2.94 0.95 22.98
C PRO A 325 3.39 2.27 23.59
N HIS A 326 2.74 3.39 23.25
CA HIS A 326 3.13 4.73 23.75
C HIS A 326 3.21 4.84 25.28
N GLY A 327 2.50 3.98 26.03
CA GLY A 327 2.55 3.99 27.49
C GLY A 327 3.97 3.91 28.07
N VAL A 328 4.91 3.22 27.40
CA VAL A 328 6.31 3.14 27.87
C VAL A 328 6.99 4.50 27.93
N LEU A 329 6.52 5.46 27.13
CA LEU A 329 7.09 6.80 27.01
C LEU A 329 6.73 7.68 28.21
N PHE A 330 5.58 7.46 28.86
CA PHE A 330 5.05 8.42 29.84
C PHE A 330 4.53 7.83 31.15
N ARG A 331 4.33 6.50 31.25
CA ARG A 331 3.90 5.89 32.52
C ARG A 331 4.93 6.16 33.63
N GLY A 332 4.42 6.48 34.83
CA GLY A 332 5.22 6.85 36.01
C GLY A 332 5.70 5.63 36.82
N GLY A 333 6.01 5.85 38.11
CA GLY A 333 6.39 4.79 39.04
C GLY A 333 7.68 4.06 38.64
N ALA A 334 7.68 2.73 38.73
CA ALA A 334 8.84 1.90 38.40
C ALA A 334 9.31 2.10 36.94
N GLU A 335 8.39 2.19 35.98
CA GLU A 335 8.73 2.43 34.58
C GLU A 335 9.34 3.82 34.37
N GLY A 336 8.85 4.85 35.07
CA GLY A 336 9.46 6.17 35.07
C GLY A 336 10.90 6.16 35.60
N ALA A 337 11.16 5.43 36.68
CA ALA A 337 12.49 5.28 37.25
C ALA A 337 13.45 4.53 36.31
N ILE A 338 13.00 3.44 35.68
CA ILE A 338 13.77 2.69 34.68
C ILE A 338 14.09 3.59 33.48
N ARG A 339 13.07 4.28 32.93
CA ARG A 339 13.20 5.19 31.79
C ARG A 339 14.24 6.27 32.06
N LYS A 340 14.17 6.93 33.22
CA LYS A 340 15.15 7.93 33.65
C LYS A 340 16.58 7.40 33.59
N ARG A 341 16.83 6.21 34.12
CA ARG A 341 18.18 5.62 34.11
C ARG A 341 18.66 5.27 32.71
N ILE A 342 17.79 4.71 31.86
CA ILE A 342 18.15 4.39 30.46
C ILE A 342 18.49 5.66 29.67
N ILE A 343 17.71 6.75 29.84
CA ILE A 343 17.98 8.05 29.22
C ILE A 343 19.34 8.61 29.70
N GLN A 344 19.63 8.52 31.00
CA GLN A 344 20.88 9.01 31.58
C GLN A 344 22.12 8.26 31.09
N GLN A 345 21.99 6.98 30.73
CA GLN A 345 23.06 6.23 30.06
C GLN A 345 23.21 6.59 28.58
N GLY A 346 22.24 7.34 28.03
CA GLY A 346 22.20 7.73 26.64
C GLY A 346 21.82 6.59 25.69
N HIS A 347 21.26 5.47 26.16
CA HIS A 347 21.02 4.28 25.32
C HIS A 347 19.92 4.47 24.27
N ILE A 348 18.96 5.38 24.51
CA ILE A 348 17.92 5.73 23.53
C ILE A 348 18.48 6.77 22.56
N LYS A 349 18.57 6.41 21.28
CA LYS A 349 19.02 7.31 20.20
C LYS A 349 17.86 8.16 19.66
N GLY A 350 16.69 7.56 19.55
CA GLY A 350 15.53 8.25 19.01
C GLY A 350 14.22 7.50 19.22
N ILE A 351 13.12 8.20 18.98
CA ILE A 351 11.75 7.70 19.11
C ILE A 351 10.97 8.08 17.85
N ILE A 352 10.28 7.10 17.27
CA ILE A 352 9.43 7.32 16.09
C ILE A 352 8.00 6.95 16.47
N GLY A 353 7.11 7.93 16.58
CA GLY A 353 5.68 7.72 16.77
C GLY A 353 5.03 7.29 15.46
N LEU A 354 4.35 6.15 15.46
CA LEU A 354 3.71 5.60 14.26
C LEU A 354 2.21 5.92 14.23
N PRO A 355 1.57 5.93 13.05
CA PRO A 355 0.13 6.00 12.92
C PRO A 355 -0.61 4.95 13.75
N ALA A 356 -1.78 5.32 14.27
CA ALA A 356 -2.71 4.37 14.87
C ALA A 356 -3.20 3.34 13.82
N ASN A 357 -3.81 2.23 14.26
CA ASN A 357 -4.38 1.20 13.38
C ASN A 357 -3.44 0.60 12.31
N LEU A 358 -2.11 0.66 12.48
CA LEU A 358 -1.15 -0.04 11.62
C LEU A 358 -1.07 -1.53 11.93
N PHE A 359 -1.08 -1.89 13.21
CA PHE A 359 -0.83 -3.26 13.65
C PHE A 359 -2.09 -4.11 13.61
N TYR A 360 -1.93 -5.40 13.29
CA TYR A 360 -3.01 -6.37 13.35
C TYR A 360 -3.37 -6.70 14.81
N GLY A 361 -4.68 -6.83 15.09
CA GLY A 361 -5.25 -7.10 16.42
C GLY A 361 -5.11 -6.03 17.50
N THR A 362 -4.59 -4.84 17.20
CA THR A 362 -4.76 -3.64 18.05
C THR A 362 -4.98 -2.39 17.19
N GLY A 363 -5.76 -1.44 17.71
CA GLY A 363 -5.91 -0.12 17.10
C GLY A 363 -5.04 0.96 17.75
N ILE A 364 -4.37 0.61 18.85
CA ILE A 364 -3.57 1.55 19.65
C ILE A 364 -2.32 1.97 18.84
N PRO A 365 -1.96 3.27 18.83
CA PRO A 365 -0.71 3.74 18.25
C PRO A 365 0.50 3.15 18.99
N ALA A 366 1.52 2.79 18.23
CA ALA A 366 2.79 2.29 18.74
C ALA A 366 3.92 3.24 18.36
N CYS A 367 5.06 3.07 19.02
CA CYS A 367 6.28 3.77 18.70
C CYS A 367 7.42 2.78 18.48
N VAL A 368 8.42 3.20 17.70
CA VAL A 368 9.72 2.53 17.62
C VAL A 368 10.67 3.25 18.55
N ILE A 369 11.24 2.54 19.53
CA ILE A 369 12.38 3.03 20.32
C ILE A 369 13.65 2.53 19.63
N VAL A 370 14.48 3.46 19.17
CA VAL A 370 15.77 3.17 18.56
C VAL A 370 16.85 3.24 19.65
N LEU A 371 17.54 2.13 19.85
CA LEU A 371 18.61 1.93 20.80
C LEU A 371 19.95 1.93 20.08
N ASP A 372 20.95 2.56 20.68
CA ASP A 372 22.31 2.57 20.14
C ASP A 372 23.31 2.72 21.28
N LYS A 373 24.01 1.62 21.60
CA LYS A 373 25.03 1.62 22.68
C LYS A 373 26.36 2.21 22.21
N GLU A 374 26.56 2.32 20.90
CA GLU A 374 27.73 2.97 20.33
C GLU A 374 27.72 4.46 20.71
N HIS A 375 28.78 4.91 21.38
CA HIS A 375 28.95 6.29 21.86
C HIS A 375 27.79 6.82 22.75
N ALA A 376 27.05 5.94 23.44
CA ALA A 376 25.89 6.33 24.25
C ALA A 376 26.21 7.42 25.29
N SER A 377 27.38 7.35 25.93
CA SER A 377 27.81 8.34 26.95
C SER A 377 28.02 9.76 26.43
N ALA A 378 28.20 9.94 25.12
CA ALA A 378 28.36 11.26 24.49
C ALA A 378 27.03 11.86 23.99
N ARG A 379 25.92 11.10 24.08
CA ARG A 379 24.64 11.49 23.51
C ARG A 379 23.96 12.57 24.35
N LYS A 380 23.61 13.70 23.71
CA LYS A 380 23.05 14.89 24.38
C LYS A 380 21.54 15.06 24.25
N GLY A 381 20.87 14.21 23.46
CA GLY A 381 19.45 14.31 23.21
C GLY A 381 18.90 13.07 22.53
N ILE A 382 17.59 13.04 22.36
CA ILE A 382 16.83 11.99 21.69
C ILE A 382 16.19 12.59 20.46
N PHE A 383 16.45 12.02 19.28
CA PHE A 383 15.81 12.47 18.05
C PHE A 383 14.38 11.90 17.97
N MET A 384 13.38 12.77 17.98
CA MET A 384 11.97 12.39 18.00
C MET A 384 11.32 12.68 16.65
N ILE A 385 10.45 11.76 16.20
CA ILE A 385 9.61 11.90 15.00
C ILE A 385 8.15 11.62 15.39
N ASP A 386 7.24 12.51 15.02
CA ASP A 386 5.79 12.27 15.00
C ASP A 386 5.36 11.95 13.55
N ALA A 387 5.31 10.67 13.20
CA ALA A 387 4.83 10.21 11.91
C ALA A 387 3.34 9.82 11.92
N SER A 388 2.58 10.20 12.97
CA SER A 388 1.22 9.71 13.20
C SER A 388 0.22 10.03 12.08
N LYS A 389 0.50 11.06 11.26
CA LYS A 389 -0.33 11.51 10.14
C LYS A 389 0.06 10.91 8.78
N GLY A 390 1.26 10.34 8.63
CA GLY A 390 1.75 9.81 7.36
C GLY A 390 1.24 8.39 7.09
N PHE A 391 0.07 8.25 6.46
CA PHE A 391 -0.48 6.96 6.07
C PHE A 391 -1.57 7.09 4.98
N VAL A 392 -1.92 5.97 4.35
CA VAL A 392 -3.14 5.78 3.57
C VAL A 392 -4.08 4.81 4.28
N LYS A 393 -5.39 4.98 4.09
CA LYS A 393 -6.41 4.03 4.55
C LYS A 393 -6.38 2.77 3.66
N ASP A 394 -6.37 1.61 4.30
CA ASP A 394 -6.44 0.29 3.66
C ASP A 394 -7.51 -0.54 4.40
N GLY A 395 -8.76 -0.39 3.96
CA GLY A 395 -9.93 -0.87 4.68
C GLY A 395 -10.02 -0.30 6.10
N ASN A 396 -10.07 -1.17 7.10
CA ASN A 396 -10.12 -0.79 8.52
C ASN A 396 -8.72 -0.50 9.13
N LYS A 397 -7.65 -0.66 8.34
CA LYS A 397 -6.28 -0.46 8.77
C LYS A 397 -5.67 0.75 8.10
N ASN A 398 -4.61 1.26 8.70
CA ASN A 398 -3.74 2.24 8.08
C ASN A 398 -2.55 1.50 7.46
N ARG A 399 -1.96 2.06 6.41
CA ARG A 399 -0.74 1.54 5.78
C ARG A 399 0.20 2.68 5.49
N LEU A 400 1.50 2.48 5.75
CA LEU A 400 2.53 3.43 5.35
C LEU A 400 2.76 3.32 3.84
N ARG A 401 2.84 4.47 3.17
CA ARG A 401 3.23 4.55 1.76
C ARG A 401 4.76 4.54 1.65
N ALA A 402 5.28 4.43 0.43
CA ALA A 402 6.72 4.47 0.21
C ALA A 402 7.31 5.83 0.64
N GLN A 403 6.59 6.93 0.39
CA GLN A 403 6.97 8.26 0.86
C GLN A 403 7.06 8.38 2.38
N ASP A 404 6.13 7.76 3.12
CA ASP A 404 6.08 7.86 4.57
C ASP A 404 7.30 7.16 5.19
N ILE A 405 7.64 5.97 4.68
CA ILE A 405 8.84 5.21 5.09
C ILE A 405 10.10 6.03 4.80
N HIS A 406 10.21 6.56 3.57
CA HIS A 406 11.40 7.28 3.13
C HIS A 406 11.63 8.54 3.97
N LYS A 407 10.59 9.39 4.13
CA LYS A 407 10.64 10.62 4.93
C LYS A 407 11.04 10.37 6.39
N ILE A 408 10.52 9.30 7.01
CA ILE A 408 10.90 8.90 8.37
C ILE A 408 12.38 8.53 8.44
N VAL A 409 12.85 7.68 7.52
CA VAL A 409 14.24 7.20 7.51
C VAL A 409 15.21 8.33 7.23
N ASP A 410 14.89 9.19 6.26
CA ASP A 410 15.69 10.36 5.90
C ASP A 410 15.82 11.34 7.05
N ALA A 411 14.69 11.75 7.64
CA ALA A 411 14.69 12.65 8.78
C ALA A 411 15.48 12.06 9.95
N PHE A 412 15.32 10.76 10.23
CA PHE A 412 16.02 10.10 11.33
C PHE A 412 17.53 10.00 11.10
N ASN A 413 17.94 9.47 9.95
CA ASN A 413 19.35 9.18 9.67
C ASN A 413 20.16 10.46 9.46
N LYS A 414 19.55 11.51 8.89
CA LYS A 414 20.16 12.83 8.72
C LYS A 414 19.97 13.73 9.96
N GLN A 415 19.13 13.32 10.92
CA GLN A 415 18.67 14.13 12.05
C GLN A 415 18.09 15.50 11.63
N THR A 416 17.36 15.53 10.52
CA THR A 416 16.76 16.76 9.99
C THR A 416 15.56 17.17 10.83
N GLU A 417 15.60 18.35 11.44
CA GLU A 417 14.43 18.92 12.12
C GLU A 417 13.44 19.48 11.10
N ILE A 418 12.21 18.99 11.14
CA ILE A 418 11.12 19.36 10.24
C ILE A 418 9.97 19.85 11.12
N PRO A 419 9.48 21.09 10.92
CA PRO A 419 8.37 21.64 11.70
C PRO A 419 7.19 20.66 11.78
N LYS A 420 6.65 20.49 12.99
CA LYS A 420 5.53 19.58 13.31
C LYS A 420 5.77 18.08 13.04
N PHE A 421 6.98 17.67 12.66
CA PHE A 421 7.28 16.28 12.29
C PHE A 421 8.49 15.71 13.04
N SER A 422 9.61 16.41 13.13
CA SER A 422 10.83 15.88 13.76
C SER A 422 11.65 16.94 14.50
N ARG A 423 12.28 16.56 15.61
CA ARG A 423 13.09 17.45 16.46
C ARG A 423 14.13 16.68 17.26
N LEU A 424 15.34 17.23 17.41
CA LEU A 424 16.32 16.72 18.38
C LEU A 424 16.02 17.32 19.76
N VAL A 425 15.53 16.51 20.69
CA VAL A 425 15.16 16.99 22.02
C VAL A 425 16.34 16.81 22.98
N PRO A 426 16.89 17.88 23.58
CA PRO A 426 17.98 17.79 24.54
C PRO A 426 17.59 17.01 25.81
N VAL A 427 18.53 16.26 26.38
CA VAL A 427 18.31 15.55 27.66
C VAL A 427 17.97 16.52 28.80
N SER A 428 18.46 17.76 28.75
CA SER A 428 18.09 18.81 29.72
C SER A 428 16.61 19.17 29.64
N GLU A 429 16.05 19.39 28.45
CA GLU A 429 14.61 19.66 28.26
C GLU A 429 13.76 18.46 28.72
N ILE A 430 14.23 17.23 28.45
CA ILE A 430 13.57 16.00 28.90
C ILE A 430 13.58 15.91 30.44
N ALA A 431 14.69 16.26 31.10
CA ALA A 431 14.87 16.13 32.53
C ALA A 431 14.19 17.26 33.31
N ASP A 432 14.45 18.50 32.92
CA ASP A 432 14.12 19.71 33.69
C ASP A 432 12.67 20.13 33.47
N ASP A 433 12.18 20.08 32.23
CA ASP A 433 10.85 20.58 31.87
C ASP A 433 9.78 19.47 31.84
N ASN A 434 10.21 18.20 31.70
CA ASN A 434 9.30 17.08 31.44
C ASN A 434 9.44 15.86 32.36
N ASP A 435 10.30 15.90 33.39
CA ASP A 435 10.53 14.80 34.35
C ASP A 435 10.69 13.43 33.66
N PHE A 436 11.55 13.40 32.64
CA PHE A 436 11.83 12.22 31.82
C PHE A 436 10.60 11.63 31.10
N ASN A 437 9.52 12.38 30.93
CA ASN A 437 8.35 11.98 30.14
C ASN A 437 8.63 12.13 28.65
N LEU A 438 8.62 11.03 27.88
CA LEU A 438 8.92 11.01 26.45
C LEU A 438 7.67 11.07 25.56
N ASN A 439 6.52 11.53 26.08
CA ASN A 439 5.31 11.66 25.27
C ASN A 439 5.53 12.67 24.13
N ILE A 440 5.48 12.19 22.89
CA ILE A 440 5.89 12.95 21.69
C ILE A 440 5.22 14.34 21.58
N PRO A 441 3.90 14.50 21.83
CA PRO A 441 3.24 15.81 21.76
C PRO A 441 3.76 16.87 22.73
N ARG A 442 4.60 16.51 23.72
CA ARG A 442 5.26 17.49 24.60
C ARG A 442 6.40 18.24 23.90
N TYR A 443 6.91 17.67 22.81
CA TYR A 443 8.11 18.15 22.14
C TYR A 443 7.87 18.57 20.69
N ILE A 444 6.84 17.98 20.06
CA ILE A 444 6.44 18.23 18.69
C ILE A 444 4.94 18.50 18.70
N ASP A 445 4.56 19.75 18.44
CA ASP A 445 3.16 20.10 18.24
C ASP A 445 2.75 19.81 16.80
N SER A 446 2.06 18.69 16.61
CA SER A 446 1.51 18.29 15.31
C SER A 446 0.06 18.73 15.14
N THR A 447 -0.51 19.57 16.01
CA THR A 447 -1.88 20.05 15.84
C THR A 447 -1.98 21.01 14.65
N GLU A 448 -3.14 20.99 13.98
CA GLU A 448 -3.45 22.02 13.00
C GLU A 448 -3.72 23.32 13.75
N PRO A 449 -3.17 24.47 13.30
CA PRO A 449 -3.50 25.75 13.92
C PRO A 449 -5.00 25.95 13.78
N GLU A 450 -5.68 26.27 14.89
CA GLU A 450 -7.06 26.73 14.78
C GLU A 450 -7.06 28.11 14.13
N ASP A 451 -7.96 28.30 13.17
CA ASP A 451 -8.14 29.60 12.58
C ASP A 451 -8.64 30.60 13.63
N LEU A 452 -7.90 31.68 13.79
CA LEU A 452 -8.25 32.75 14.69
C LEU A 452 -9.44 33.51 14.12
N GLN A 453 -10.60 33.38 14.78
CA GLN A 453 -11.81 34.08 14.35
C GLN A 453 -11.70 35.59 14.65
N ASP A 454 -11.73 36.43 13.61
CA ASP A 454 -11.77 37.89 13.75
C ASP A 454 -13.21 38.40 14.00
N ILE A 455 -13.45 38.91 15.20
CA ILE A 455 -14.75 39.46 15.62
C ILE A 455 -15.17 40.66 14.74
N ALA A 456 -14.23 41.54 14.39
CA ALA A 456 -14.53 42.71 13.59
C ALA A 456 -14.86 42.34 12.14
N ALA A 457 -14.24 41.30 11.57
CA ALA A 457 -14.60 40.72 10.28
C ALA A 457 -16.00 40.09 10.29
N HIS A 458 -16.37 39.36 11.35
CA HIS A 458 -17.74 38.86 11.51
C HIS A 458 -18.79 39.97 11.60
N LEU A 459 -18.44 41.12 12.19
CA LEU A 459 -19.39 42.23 12.36
C LEU A 459 -19.48 43.16 11.15
N MET A 460 -18.39 43.35 10.40
CA MET A 460 -18.30 44.38 9.37
C MET A 460 -17.84 43.86 7.99
N GLY A 461 -17.52 42.58 7.85
CA GLY A 461 -17.02 41.97 6.62
C GLY A 461 -15.55 42.29 6.33
N GLY A 462 -15.02 41.69 5.26
CA GLY A 462 -13.61 41.81 4.86
C GLY A 462 -12.72 40.76 5.54
N ILE A 463 -11.71 40.29 4.80
CA ILE A 463 -10.78 39.25 5.20
C ILE A 463 -9.60 39.90 5.95
N PRO A 464 -9.24 39.45 7.16
CA PRO A 464 -8.07 39.97 7.87
C PRO A 464 -6.78 39.78 7.06
N ASP A 465 -5.91 40.80 7.04
CA ASP A 465 -4.66 40.72 6.26
C ASP A 465 -3.72 39.60 6.78
N HIS A 466 -3.76 39.30 8.08
CA HIS A 466 -2.95 38.22 8.66
C HIS A 466 -3.34 36.83 8.14
N ASP A 467 -4.64 36.56 7.91
CA ASP A 467 -5.09 35.30 7.32
C ASP A 467 -4.58 35.13 5.88
N ILE A 468 -4.44 36.24 5.15
CA ILE A 468 -3.84 36.25 3.82
C ILE A 468 -2.32 36.07 3.94
N ASP A 469 -1.67 36.72 4.89
CA ASP A 469 -0.23 36.60 5.12
C ASP A 469 0.21 35.20 5.56
N ASP A 470 -0.64 34.44 6.26
CA ASP A 470 -0.39 33.04 6.62
C ASP A 470 -0.25 32.12 5.39
N LEU A 471 -0.67 32.59 4.20
CA LEU A 471 -0.43 31.93 2.91
C LEU A 471 0.92 32.32 2.28
N ALA A 472 1.86 32.89 3.04
CA ALA A 472 3.16 33.38 2.57
C ALA A 472 3.94 32.40 1.69
N GLN A 473 3.85 31.09 1.93
CA GLN A 473 4.50 30.09 1.08
C GLN A 473 4.10 30.21 -0.39
N TYR A 474 2.82 30.52 -0.67
CA TYR A 474 2.31 30.76 -2.02
C TYR A 474 2.78 32.11 -2.55
N TRP A 475 2.74 33.16 -1.73
CA TRP A 475 3.09 34.51 -2.15
C TRP A 475 4.59 34.70 -2.43
N ASN A 476 5.43 33.88 -1.82
CA ASN A 476 6.86 33.84 -2.13
C ASN A 476 7.13 33.36 -3.57
N VAL A 477 6.21 32.59 -4.15
CA VAL A 477 6.31 32.06 -5.52
C VAL A 477 5.41 32.85 -6.49
N LEU A 478 4.24 33.27 -6.02
CA LEU A 478 3.14 33.84 -6.82
C LEU A 478 2.71 35.23 -6.26
N PRO A 479 3.61 36.22 -6.14
CA PRO A 479 3.27 37.51 -5.52
C PRO A 479 2.27 38.33 -6.33
N GLY A 480 2.28 38.22 -7.67
CA GLY A 480 1.31 38.86 -8.56
C GLY A 480 -0.09 38.28 -8.41
N VAL A 481 -0.21 36.95 -8.21
CA VAL A 481 -1.50 36.29 -7.94
C VAL A 481 -2.19 36.88 -6.71
N ARG A 482 -1.44 37.16 -5.64
CA ARG A 482 -1.97 37.83 -4.44
C ARG A 482 -2.61 39.17 -4.79
N SER A 483 -1.96 39.96 -5.64
CA SER A 483 -2.40 41.31 -6.03
C SER A 483 -3.59 41.31 -7.00
N GLU A 484 -3.77 40.22 -7.76
CA GLU A 484 -4.95 40.01 -8.60
C GLU A 484 -6.16 39.51 -7.81
N LEU A 485 -5.95 38.75 -6.74
CA LEU A 485 -7.03 38.19 -5.93
C LEU A 485 -7.54 39.17 -4.86
N PHE A 486 -6.66 39.99 -4.27
CA PHE A 486 -6.98 40.81 -3.11
C PHE A 486 -6.71 42.29 -3.33
N GLU A 487 -7.59 43.14 -2.79
CA GLU A 487 -7.39 44.58 -2.65
C GLU A 487 -7.75 45.04 -1.23
N PRO A 488 -7.24 46.20 -0.77
CA PRO A 488 -7.64 46.75 0.53
C PRO A 488 -9.16 46.93 0.61
N ALA A 489 -9.75 46.51 1.73
CA ALA A 489 -11.13 46.82 2.05
C ALA A 489 -11.26 48.28 2.52
N ASP A 490 -12.48 48.72 2.80
CA ASP A 490 -12.78 50.09 3.29
C ASP A 490 -12.16 50.43 4.67
N ARG A 491 -11.46 49.48 5.29
CA ARG A 491 -10.90 49.59 6.64
C ARG A 491 -9.45 49.08 6.69
N PRO A 492 -8.56 49.70 7.49
CA PRO A 492 -7.19 49.25 7.65
C PRO A 492 -7.11 47.82 8.19
N SER A 493 -6.08 47.07 7.77
CA SER A 493 -5.80 45.68 8.18
C SER A 493 -6.75 44.61 7.64
N TYR A 494 -7.58 44.97 6.65
CA TYR A 494 -8.46 44.02 5.98
C TYR A 494 -8.43 44.23 4.48
N SER A 495 -8.62 43.11 3.79
CA SER A 495 -8.70 43.03 2.34
C SER A 495 -10.05 42.43 1.90
N GLN A 496 -10.37 42.59 0.63
CA GLN A 496 -11.52 41.96 -0.01
C GLN A 496 -11.10 41.28 -1.31
N LEU A 497 -11.91 40.33 -1.77
CA LEU A 497 -11.68 39.71 -3.06
C LEU A 497 -11.98 40.68 -4.20
N LYS A 498 -11.07 40.76 -5.17
CA LYS A 498 -11.26 41.49 -6.43
C LYS A 498 -12.09 40.71 -7.46
N VAL A 499 -12.15 39.39 -7.28
CA VAL A 499 -12.83 38.45 -8.18
C VAL A 499 -13.91 37.68 -7.44
N GLY A 500 -14.95 37.22 -8.14
CA GLY A 500 -15.95 36.34 -7.55
C GLY A 500 -15.34 35.00 -7.10
N THR A 501 -15.96 34.34 -6.12
CA THR A 501 -15.45 33.07 -5.58
C THR A 501 -15.31 31.97 -6.64
N ASN A 502 -16.17 31.97 -7.66
CA ASN A 502 -16.08 31.05 -8.80
C ASN A 502 -14.91 31.36 -9.75
N GLU A 503 -14.40 32.59 -9.73
CA GLU A 503 -13.31 33.08 -10.60
C GLU A 503 -11.93 32.96 -9.94
N ILE A 504 -11.83 32.60 -8.65
CA ILE A 504 -10.55 32.43 -7.94
C ILE A 504 -9.65 31.41 -8.67
N LYS A 505 -10.20 30.23 -8.98
CA LYS A 505 -9.44 29.17 -9.66
C LYS A 505 -9.01 29.60 -11.07
N PRO A 506 -9.90 30.09 -11.95
CA PRO A 506 -9.51 30.67 -13.24
C PRO A 506 -8.43 31.75 -13.13
N THR A 507 -8.51 32.63 -12.13
CA THR A 507 -7.52 33.70 -11.91
C THR A 507 -6.14 33.13 -11.58
N ILE A 508 -6.07 32.17 -10.63
CA ILE A 508 -4.80 31.50 -10.27
C ILE A 508 -4.22 30.77 -11.48
N PHE A 509 -5.01 29.94 -12.17
CA PHE A 509 -4.53 29.14 -13.31
C PHE A 509 -4.15 29.99 -14.53
N GLY A 510 -4.87 31.08 -14.78
CA GLY A 510 -4.64 31.98 -15.90
C GLY A 510 -3.48 32.94 -15.69
N HIS A 511 -2.96 33.06 -14.46
CA HIS A 511 -1.91 34.02 -14.15
C HIS A 511 -0.54 33.57 -14.70
N VAL A 512 0.21 34.54 -15.23
CA VAL A 512 1.54 34.31 -15.83
C VAL A 512 2.54 33.68 -14.86
N GLU A 513 2.50 34.03 -13.57
CA GLU A 513 3.40 33.43 -12.57
C GLU A 513 3.08 31.96 -12.30
N PHE A 514 1.80 31.58 -12.30
CA PHE A 514 1.41 30.18 -12.15
C PHE A 514 1.80 29.36 -13.39
N GLY A 515 1.68 29.96 -14.57
CA GLY A 515 2.24 29.42 -15.81
C GLY A 515 3.76 29.22 -15.73
N ALA A 516 4.51 30.22 -15.26
CA ALA A 516 5.96 30.12 -15.09
C ALA A 516 6.37 29.06 -14.05
N PHE A 517 5.60 28.92 -12.97
CA PHE A 517 5.76 27.87 -11.98
C PHE A 517 5.51 26.47 -12.58
N THR A 518 4.45 26.32 -13.37
CA THR A 518 4.14 25.09 -14.10
C THR A 518 5.28 24.69 -15.04
N GLU A 519 5.82 25.64 -15.82
CA GLU A 519 6.97 25.40 -16.69
C GLU A 519 8.23 25.03 -15.91
N THR A 520 8.43 25.58 -14.70
CA THR A 520 9.53 25.18 -13.83
C THR A 520 9.41 23.71 -13.43
N VAL A 521 8.21 23.26 -13.03
CA VAL A 521 7.94 21.85 -12.70
C VAL A 521 8.15 20.94 -13.91
N HIS A 522 7.64 21.32 -15.08
CA HIS A 522 7.86 20.56 -16.32
C HIS A 522 9.33 20.46 -16.69
N SER A 523 10.11 21.54 -16.56
CA SER A 523 11.55 21.54 -16.82
C SER A 523 12.29 20.59 -15.89
N HIS A 524 12.00 20.62 -14.58
CA HIS A 524 12.65 19.71 -13.62
C HIS A 524 12.31 18.24 -13.92
N PHE A 525 11.06 17.94 -14.29
CA PHE A 525 10.68 16.59 -14.69
C PHE A 525 11.37 16.16 -16.00
N ALA A 526 11.51 17.07 -16.98
CA ALA A 526 12.22 16.81 -18.22
C ALA A 526 13.72 16.59 -18.01
N ASP A 527 14.34 17.32 -17.09
CA ASP A 527 15.73 17.15 -16.68
C ASP A 527 15.94 15.80 -16.00
N TRP A 528 15.04 15.43 -15.07
CA TRP A 528 15.05 14.10 -14.44
C TRP A 528 14.94 12.98 -15.47
N LYS A 529 13.98 13.10 -16.41
CA LYS A 529 13.79 12.15 -17.49
C LYS A 529 15.08 12.02 -18.31
N THR A 530 15.62 13.13 -18.79
CA THR A 530 16.85 13.16 -19.59
C THR A 530 18.04 12.52 -18.86
N GLY A 531 18.18 12.80 -17.57
CA GLY A 531 19.23 12.22 -16.72
C GLY A 531 19.11 10.69 -16.54
N ASN A 532 17.90 10.13 -16.69
CA ASN A 532 17.62 8.71 -16.45
C ASN A 532 17.37 7.89 -17.73
N VAL A 533 17.24 8.52 -18.91
CA VAL A 533 16.98 7.82 -20.19
C VAL A 533 17.99 6.69 -20.46
N SER A 534 19.28 6.88 -20.17
CA SER A 534 20.29 5.84 -20.39
C SER A 534 20.12 4.63 -19.49
N LEU A 535 19.64 4.83 -18.26
CA LEU A 535 19.35 3.73 -17.34
C LEU A 535 18.11 2.96 -17.80
N LEU A 536 17.05 3.69 -18.17
CA LEU A 536 15.78 3.11 -18.59
C LEU A 536 15.89 2.36 -19.93
N THR A 537 16.56 2.93 -20.92
CA THR A 537 16.79 2.25 -22.23
C THR A 537 17.85 1.15 -22.16
N GLY A 538 18.65 1.16 -21.10
CA GLY A 538 19.80 0.28 -20.90
C GLY A 538 19.51 -1.06 -20.23
N ILE A 539 18.25 -1.33 -19.86
CA ILE A 539 17.84 -2.58 -19.18
C ILE A 539 18.19 -3.79 -20.06
N LYS A 540 18.87 -4.77 -19.46
CA LYS A 540 19.33 -6.00 -20.10
C LYS A 540 18.85 -7.24 -19.34
N ILE A 541 18.90 -8.37 -20.03
CA ILE A 541 18.62 -9.67 -19.42
C ILE A 541 19.60 -9.91 -18.26
N GLY A 542 19.05 -10.19 -17.07
CA GLY A 542 19.79 -10.41 -15.83
C GLY A 542 20.07 -9.15 -15.00
N ASP A 543 19.62 -7.96 -15.43
CA ASP A 543 19.69 -6.75 -14.59
C ASP A 543 18.72 -6.86 -13.40
N HIS A 544 19.01 -6.13 -12.32
CA HIS A 544 18.22 -6.17 -11.09
C HIS A 544 17.20 -5.02 -11.02
N PRO A 545 15.88 -5.29 -11.13
CA PRO A 545 14.84 -4.26 -11.15
C PRO A 545 14.84 -3.35 -9.91
N LYS A 546 15.17 -3.91 -8.74
CA LYS A 546 15.23 -3.17 -7.46
C LYS A 546 16.30 -2.05 -7.46
N ALA A 547 17.44 -2.29 -8.10
CA ALA A 547 18.51 -1.29 -8.20
C ALA A 547 18.14 -0.14 -9.15
N LEU A 548 17.42 -0.45 -10.24
CA LEU A 548 16.91 0.56 -11.16
C LEU A 548 15.95 1.52 -10.45
N ILE A 549 14.91 0.99 -9.78
CA ILE A 549 13.90 1.83 -9.13
C ILE A 549 14.51 2.68 -8.02
N GLU A 550 15.45 2.15 -7.25
CA GLU A 550 16.20 2.93 -6.25
C GLU A 550 16.89 4.13 -6.91
N ALA A 551 17.67 3.91 -7.97
CA ALA A 551 18.41 4.99 -8.64
C ALA A 551 17.49 6.08 -9.23
N ILE A 552 16.44 5.68 -9.95
CA ILE A 552 15.55 6.66 -10.60
C ILE A 552 14.66 7.38 -9.57
N SER A 553 14.29 6.72 -8.47
CA SER A 553 13.44 7.34 -7.43
C SER A 553 14.21 8.31 -6.53
N GLU A 554 15.45 7.99 -6.15
CA GLU A 554 16.33 8.91 -5.42
C GLU A 554 16.70 10.14 -6.25
N SER A 555 16.96 9.97 -7.56
CA SER A 555 17.22 11.12 -8.44
C SER A 555 15.98 11.99 -8.64
N LEU A 556 14.77 11.41 -8.71
CA LEU A 556 13.51 12.16 -8.79
C LEU A 556 13.32 12.98 -7.52
N LEU A 557 13.44 12.32 -6.36
CA LEU A 557 13.32 12.96 -5.07
C LEU A 557 14.31 14.11 -4.93
N GLY A 558 15.58 13.91 -5.31
CA GLY A 558 16.63 14.93 -5.25
C GLY A 558 16.33 16.17 -6.10
N ILE A 559 15.81 16.00 -7.31
CA ILE A 559 15.46 17.11 -8.21
C ILE A 559 14.27 17.92 -7.67
N PHE A 560 13.29 17.27 -7.06
CA PHE A 560 12.09 17.95 -6.58
C PHE A 560 12.24 18.63 -5.22
N HIS A 561 13.31 18.35 -4.45
CA HIS A 561 13.59 19.05 -3.20
C HIS A 561 13.76 20.56 -3.36
N SER A 562 14.19 21.04 -4.53
CA SER A 562 14.36 22.46 -4.82
C SER A 562 13.11 23.15 -5.37
N VAL A 563 12.03 22.41 -5.64
CA VAL A 563 10.81 22.95 -6.23
C VAL A 563 9.90 23.47 -5.11
N PRO A 564 9.62 24.77 -5.04
CA PRO A 564 8.76 25.31 -4.01
C PRO A 564 7.30 24.84 -4.20
N LEU A 565 6.51 24.86 -3.12
CA LEU A 565 5.09 24.46 -3.09
C LEU A 565 4.78 22.98 -3.36
N LEU A 566 5.75 22.18 -3.81
CA LEU A 566 5.61 20.72 -3.94
C LEU A 566 6.36 20.02 -2.82
N ASP A 567 5.77 18.99 -2.21
CA ASP A 567 6.53 18.06 -1.37
C ASP A 567 7.20 17.03 -2.29
N ALA A 568 8.53 16.99 -2.28
CA ALA A 568 9.31 16.05 -3.09
C ALA A 568 8.94 14.58 -2.81
N TYR A 569 8.52 14.27 -1.58
CA TYR A 569 8.06 12.93 -1.20
C TYR A 569 6.71 12.57 -1.85
N ASP A 570 5.84 13.54 -2.15
CA ASP A 570 4.59 13.28 -2.88
C ASP A 570 4.88 12.91 -4.34
N VAL A 571 5.82 13.60 -4.99
CA VAL A 571 6.27 13.28 -6.36
C VAL A 571 6.96 11.91 -6.40
N TYR A 572 7.82 11.62 -5.43
CA TYR A 572 8.42 10.29 -5.25
C TYR A 572 7.34 9.21 -5.10
N GLN A 573 6.25 9.48 -4.36
CA GLN A 573 5.18 8.51 -4.19
C GLN A 573 4.46 8.17 -5.49
N HIS A 574 4.28 9.11 -6.41
CA HIS A 574 3.67 8.82 -7.71
C HIS A 574 4.47 7.78 -8.48
N LEU A 575 5.80 7.96 -8.56
CA LEU A 575 6.69 6.96 -9.15
C LEU A 575 6.60 5.62 -8.43
N MET A 576 6.57 5.61 -7.10
CA MET A 576 6.50 4.35 -6.35
C MET A 576 5.14 3.65 -6.46
N THR A 577 4.04 4.41 -6.61
CA THR A 577 2.72 3.84 -6.91
C THR A 577 2.74 3.22 -8.30
N TYR A 578 3.20 3.97 -9.31
CA TYR A 578 3.29 3.48 -10.69
C TYR A 578 4.23 2.28 -10.82
N TRP A 579 5.32 2.27 -10.06
CA TRP A 579 6.21 1.11 -9.94
C TRP A 579 5.44 -0.12 -9.50
N VAL A 580 4.75 -0.06 -8.36
CA VAL A 580 4.03 -1.23 -7.82
C VAL A 580 2.89 -1.69 -8.72
N GLU A 581 2.22 -0.76 -9.39
CA GLU A 581 1.02 -1.06 -10.19
C GLU A 581 1.33 -1.50 -11.63
N THR A 582 2.46 -1.09 -12.21
CA THR A 582 2.74 -1.31 -13.64
C THR A 582 4.22 -1.51 -13.94
N MET A 583 5.06 -0.53 -13.62
CA MET A 583 6.45 -0.51 -14.12
C MET A 583 7.31 -1.64 -13.53
N GLN A 584 6.99 -2.13 -12.34
CA GLN A 584 7.67 -3.29 -11.76
C GLN A 584 7.57 -4.50 -12.68
N ASP A 585 6.35 -4.92 -13.03
CA ASP A 585 6.12 -6.09 -13.89
C ASP A 585 6.81 -5.91 -15.25
N ASP A 586 6.71 -4.71 -15.85
CA ASP A 586 7.39 -4.41 -17.11
C ASP A 586 8.92 -4.56 -17.00
N VAL A 587 9.54 -4.01 -15.95
CA VAL A 587 11.00 -4.08 -15.79
C VAL A 587 11.46 -5.51 -15.49
N TYR A 588 10.69 -6.29 -14.72
CA TYR A 588 10.95 -7.72 -14.53
C TYR A 588 10.86 -8.49 -15.86
N MET A 589 9.85 -8.21 -16.69
CA MET A 589 9.74 -8.80 -18.02
C MET A 589 10.94 -8.42 -18.90
N LEU A 590 11.36 -7.16 -18.92
CA LEU A 590 12.52 -6.70 -19.68
C LEU A 590 13.83 -7.34 -19.20
N ALA A 591 13.99 -7.52 -17.89
CA ALA A 591 15.15 -8.19 -17.29
C ALA A 591 15.18 -9.70 -17.55
N HIS A 592 14.06 -10.31 -17.96
CA HIS A 592 13.99 -11.74 -18.29
C HIS A 592 14.00 -11.99 -19.81
N ASP A 593 13.10 -11.32 -20.54
CA ASP A 593 12.81 -11.54 -21.97
C ASP A 593 13.52 -10.53 -22.89
N GLY A 594 14.02 -9.42 -22.35
CA GLY A 594 14.59 -8.33 -23.12
C GLY A 594 13.54 -7.46 -23.84
N TRP A 595 14.01 -6.57 -24.71
CA TRP A 595 13.20 -5.60 -25.45
C TRP A 595 12.52 -6.23 -26.67
N THR A 596 11.52 -7.09 -26.45
CA THR A 596 10.78 -7.78 -27.53
C THR A 596 9.32 -7.35 -27.61
N ALA A 597 8.85 -7.06 -28.82
CA ALA A 597 7.43 -6.83 -29.13
C ALA A 597 6.60 -8.13 -29.16
N LEU A 598 7.26 -9.29 -29.19
CA LEU A 598 6.63 -10.59 -29.23
C LEU A 598 7.07 -11.46 -28.05
N ALA A 599 6.12 -12.01 -27.31
CA ALA A 599 6.32 -13.04 -26.29
C ALA A 599 5.82 -14.38 -26.84
N ASP A 600 6.69 -15.38 -26.91
CA ASP A 600 6.38 -16.72 -27.47
C ASP A 600 5.73 -16.68 -28.87
N GLY A 601 6.17 -15.73 -29.71
CA GLY A 601 5.64 -15.54 -31.08
C GLY A 601 4.27 -14.87 -31.16
N LYS A 602 3.73 -14.37 -30.03
CA LYS A 602 2.48 -13.60 -29.96
C LYS A 602 2.77 -12.14 -29.56
N PRO A 603 1.90 -11.18 -29.89
CA PRO A 603 2.02 -9.80 -29.41
C PRO A 603 2.22 -9.73 -27.89
N ASN A 604 3.26 -9.04 -27.44
CA ASN A 604 3.53 -8.79 -26.04
C ASN A 604 2.66 -7.64 -25.53
N THR A 605 1.36 -7.91 -25.34
CA THR A 605 0.36 -6.91 -24.97
C THR A 605 0.48 -6.42 -23.53
N ASP A 606 1.19 -7.17 -22.67
CA ASP A 606 1.43 -6.78 -21.28
C ASP A 606 2.46 -5.65 -21.21
N LEU A 607 3.62 -5.84 -21.87
CA LEU A 607 4.65 -4.81 -21.96
C LEU A 607 4.18 -3.63 -22.82
N ILE A 608 3.55 -3.91 -23.97
CA ILE A 608 3.08 -2.91 -24.93
C ILE A 608 1.58 -3.08 -25.14
N PRO A 609 0.73 -2.43 -24.34
CA PRO A 609 -0.72 -2.44 -24.53
C PRO A 609 -1.15 -2.08 -25.96
N THR A 610 -2.18 -2.74 -26.47
CA THR A 610 -2.71 -2.48 -27.82
C THR A 610 -3.14 -1.03 -28.01
N SER A 611 -3.63 -0.39 -26.94
CA SER A 611 -3.95 1.04 -26.92
C SER A 611 -2.76 1.93 -27.28
N LEU A 612 -1.53 1.58 -26.89
CA LEU A 612 -0.32 2.34 -27.25
C LEU A 612 -0.02 2.23 -28.74
N ILE A 613 -0.14 1.03 -29.32
CA ILE A 613 0.05 0.83 -30.76
C ILE A 613 -0.96 1.65 -31.55
N VAL A 614 -2.22 1.62 -31.12
CA VAL A 614 -3.30 2.39 -31.75
C VAL A 614 -3.02 3.88 -31.64
N ALA A 615 -2.67 4.38 -30.46
CA ALA A 615 -2.39 5.79 -30.24
C ALA A 615 -1.17 6.29 -31.05
N HIS A 616 -0.11 5.49 -31.15
CA HIS A 616 1.12 5.89 -31.82
C HIS A 616 1.05 5.76 -33.35
N TYR A 617 0.50 4.67 -33.87
CA TYR A 617 0.56 4.36 -35.32
C TYR A 617 -0.77 4.52 -36.05
N PHE A 618 -1.91 4.44 -35.35
CA PHE A 618 -3.24 4.35 -35.97
C PHE A 618 -4.25 5.33 -35.36
N ALA A 619 -3.77 6.48 -34.85
CA ALA A 619 -4.63 7.50 -34.24
C ALA A 619 -5.71 8.02 -35.19
N ALA A 620 -5.41 8.10 -36.49
CA ALA A 620 -6.38 8.53 -37.50
C ALA A 620 -7.51 7.51 -37.67
N GLU A 621 -7.19 6.22 -37.70
CA GLU A 621 -8.18 5.14 -37.73
C GLU A 621 -9.01 5.07 -36.45
N ALA A 622 -8.38 5.22 -35.28
CA ALA A 622 -9.09 5.28 -34.00
C ALA A 622 -10.10 6.43 -33.98
N LYS A 623 -9.68 7.63 -34.39
CA LYS A 623 -10.56 8.80 -34.50
C LYS A 623 -11.68 8.60 -35.53
N ALA A 624 -11.42 7.90 -36.62
CA ALA A 624 -12.46 7.57 -37.60
C ALA A 624 -13.49 6.59 -37.00
N ILE A 625 -13.06 5.63 -36.18
CA ILE A 625 -13.96 4.73 -35.44
C ILE A 625 -14.78 5.51 -34.42
N GLU A 626 -14.18 6.39 -33.62
CA GLU A 626 -14.90 7.27 -32.68
C GLU A 626 -15.98 8.09 -33.39
N GLN A 627 -15.69 8.60 -34.58
CA GLN A 627 -16.67 9.33 -35.38
C GLN A 627 -17.83 8.43 -35.86
N LEU A 628 -17.54 7.19 -36.29
CA LEU A 628 -18.57 6.22 -36.66
C LEU A 628 -19.43 5.79 -35.46
N GLU A 629 -18.82 5.70 -34.27
CA GLU A 629 -19.53 5.42 -33.02
C GLU A 629 -20.43 6.59 -32.62
N ALA A 630 -19.94 7.83 -32.73
CA ALA A 630 -20.75 9.01 -32.50
C ALA A 630 -21.93 9.13 -33.50
N GLU A 631 -21.73 8.75 -34.78
CA GLU A 631 -22.81 8.63 -35.77
C GLU A 631 -23.84 7.58 -35.36
N ARG A 632 -23.39 6.38 -34.96
CA ARG A 632 -24.28 5.30 -34.45
C ARG A 632 -25.08 5.78 -33.23
N ASP A 633 -24.42 6.38 -32.25
CA ASP A 633 -25.03 6.80 -31.00
C ASP A 633 -25.98 7.99 -31.17
N ALA A 634 -25.77 8.83 -32.19
CA ALA A 634 -26.75 9.83 -32.59
C ALA A 634 -28.04 9.18 -33.13
N ILE A 635 -27.93 8.12 -33.93
CA ILE A 635 -29.10 7.37 -34.44
C ILE A 635 -29.82 6.65 -33.30
N SER A 636 -29.09 5.99 -32.39
CA SER A 636 -29.68 5.33 -31.22
C SER A 636 -30.45 6.33 -30.35
N ARG A 637 -29.91 7.54 -30.12
CA ARG A 637 -30.62 8.62 -29.40
C ARG A 637 -31.91 9.05 -30.10
N GLN A 638 -31.91 9.19 -31.44
CA GLN A 638 -33.15 9.50 -32.17
C GLN A 638 -34.20 8.40 -32.02
N MET A 639 -33.79 7.14 -31.94
CA MET A 639 -34.70 6.02 -31.69
C MET A 639 -35.26 6.05 -30.26
N GLU A 640 -34.42 6.35 -29.26
CA GLU A 640 -34.85 6.52 -27.87
C GLU A 640 -35.84 7.69 -27.73
N GLU A 641 -35.55 8.85 -28.31
CA GLU A 641 -36.45 10.01 -28.34
C GLU A 641 -37.82 9.66 -28.94
N LEU A 642 -37.84 8.96 -30.07
CA LEU A 642 -39.11 8.51 -30.69
C LEU A 642 -39.87 7.50 -29.83
N ASP A 643 -39.18 6.59 -29.15
CA ASP A 643 -39.81 5.61 -28.25
C ASP A 643 -40.34 6.27 -26.97
N GLU A 644 -39.67 7.31 -26.45
CA GLU A 644 -40.15 8.10 -25.33
C GLU A 644 -41.37 8.95 -25.69
N GLU A 645 -41.35 9.62 -26.85
CA GLU A 645 -42.44 10.48 -27.31
C GLU A 645 -43.70 9.71 -27.73
N HIS A 646 -43.54 8.51 -28.30
CA HIS A 646 -44.64 7.78 -28.94
C HIS A 646 -44.81 6.33 -28.47
N GLY A 647 -44.05 5.87 -27.48
CA GLY A 647 -44.09 4.49 -26.98
C GLY A 647 -44.86 4.28 -25.67
N SER A 648 -45.54 5.30 -25.14
CA SER A 648 -46.49 5.19 -24.01
C SER A 648 -47.77 4.45 -24.40
N GLU A 649 -48.63 4.04 -23.45
CA GLU A 649 -49.85 3.24 -23.72
C GLU A 649 -50.78 3.83 -24.80
N ASP A 650 -50.88 5.16 -24.92
CA ASP A 650 -51.68 5.85 -25.95
C ASP A 650 -50.87 6.30 -27.18
N GLY A 651 -49.60 5.92 -27.27
CA GLY A 651 -48.66 6.37 -28.29
C GLY A 651 -48.70 5.55 -29.57
N LEU A 652 -48.34 6.17 -30.70
CA LEU A 652 -48.39 5.56 -32.04
C LEU A 652 -47.41 4.37 -32.21
N LEU A 653 -46.46 4.14 -31.30
CA LEU A 653 -45.54 3.00 -31.34
C LEU A 653 -45.87 1.91 -30.31
N ALA A 654 -46.87 2.13 -29.43
CA ALA A 654 -47.19 1.25 -28.31
C ALA A 654 -47.49 -0.18 -28.76
N GLU A 655 -48.36 -0.32 -29.77
CA GLU A 655 -48.81 -1.61 -30.29
C GLU A 655 -47.75 -2.36 -31.11
N ALA A 656 -46.60 -1.72 -31.42
CA ALA A 656 -45.47 -2.35 -32.08
C ALA A 656 -44.41 -2.89 -31.10
N LYS A 657 -44.57 -2.67 -29.79
CA LYS A 657 -43.65 -3.19 -28.77
C LYS A 657 -43.84 -4.69 -28.56
N THR A 658 -42.73 -5.37 -28.29
CA THR A 658 -42.73 -6.77 -27.84
C THR A 658 -43.29 -6.89 -26.42
N ASP A 659 -43.58 -8.11 -25.95
CA ASP A 659 -44.01 -8.40 -24.56
C ASP A 659 -43.03 -7.90 -23.47
N LYS A 660 -41.79 -7.57 -23.87
CA LYS A 660 -40.75 -6.97 -23.01
C LYS A 660 -40.64 -5.46 -23.16
N GLY A 661 -41.60 -4.81 -23.82
CA GLY A 661 -41.65 -3.36 -24.00
C GLY A 661 -40.65 -2.79 -25.02
N LYS A 662 -40.04 -3.61 -25.88
CA LYS A 662 -39.03 -3.16 -26.87
C LYS A 662 -39.56 -3.13 -28.29
N LEU A 663 -39.19 -2.10 -29.05
CA LEU A 663 -39.36 -2.03 -30.50
C LEU A 663 -38.21 -2.76 -31.21
N THR A 664 -38.55 -3.72 -32.07
CA THR A 664 -37.58 -4.51 -32.83
C THR A 664 -37.92 -4.48 -34.31
N LYS A 665 -36.94 -4.78 -35.18
CA LYS A 665 -37.18 -4.90 -36.62
C LYS A 665 -38.35 -5.83 -36.96
N VAL A 666 -38.51 -6.91 -36.19
CA VAL A 666 -39.57 -7.91 -36.39
C VAL A 666 -40.92 -7.36 -35.91
N SER A 667 -40.97 -6.76 -34.72
CA SER A 667 -42.22 -6.27 -34.14
C SER A 667 -42.79 -5.08 -34.92
N VAL A 668 -41.92 -4.15 -35.36
CA VAL A 668 -42.31 -3.01 -36.21
C VAL A 668 -42.83 -3.49 -37.57
N LYS A 669 -42.19 -4.49 -38.19
CA LYS A 669 -42.66 -5.06 -39.47
C LYS A 669 -43.97 -5.83 -39.34
N ALA A 670 -44.16 -6.56 -38.23
CA ALA A 670 -45.42 -7.25 -37.95
C ALA A 670 -46.56 -6.22 -37.85
N ARG A 671 -46.36 -5.16 -37.05
CA ARG A 671 -47.36 -4.11 -36.90
C ARG A 671 -47.69 -3.41 -38.23
N LEU A 672 -46.67 -3.04 -39.00
CA LEU A 672 -46.85 -2.45 -40.34
C LEU A 672 -47.65 -3.34 -41.30
N PHE A 673 -47.54 -4.67 -41.16
CA PHE A 673 -48.31 -5.62 -41.95
C PHE A 673 -49.78 -5.66 -41.52
N ASP A 674 -50.04 -5.67 -40.22
CA ASP A 674 -51.39 -5.74 -39.64
C ASP A 674 -52.21 -4.50 -40.02
N ILE A 675 -51.62 -3.31 -39.94
CA ILE A 675 -52.30 -2.04 -40.21
C ILE A 675 -52.28 -1.63 -41.70
N LYS A 676 -51.79 -2.48 -42.60
CA LYS A 676 -51.53 -2.11 -44.01
C LYS A 676 -52.76 -1.62 -44.79
N LYS A 677 -53.96 -2.09 -44.44
CA LYS A 677 -55.23 -1.75 -45.12
C LYS A 677 -56.09 -0.76 -44.33
N ASP A 678 -55.66 -0.36 -43.15
CA ASP A 678 -56.41 0.56 -42.30
C ASP A 678 -56.24 2.00 -42.81
N LYS A 679 -57.32 2.73 -43.07
CA LYS A 679 -57.21 4.12 -43.54
C LYS A 679 -56.91 5.11 -42.42
N GLU A 680 -57.26 4.78 -41.18
CA GLU A 680 -57.09 5.65 -40.01
C GLU A 680 -55.64 5.59 -39.47
N ALA A 681 -54.94 4.47 -39.64
CA ALA A 681 -53.56 4.28 -39.16
C ALA A 681 -52.45 4.93 -40.03
N ALA A 682 -52.75 6.06 -40.70
CA ALA A 682 -51.80 6.70 -41.61
C ALA A 682 -50.56 7.27 -40.89
N ASP A 683 -50.77 7.93 -39.75
CA ASP A 683 -49.69 8.54 -38.95
C ASP A 683 -48.87 7.48 -38.21
N GLU A 684 -49.51 6.44 -37.68
CA GLU A 684 -48.85 5.26 -37.11
C GLU A 684 -47.93 4.59 -38.13
N ARG A 685 -48.42 4.32 -39.36
CA ARG A 685 -47.58 3.76 -40.43
C ARG A 685 -46.40 4.66 -40.77
N ARG A 686 -46.58 5.98 -40.79
CA ARG A 686 -45.50 6.91 -41.09
C ARG A 686 -44.40 6.79 -40.04
N LEU A 687 -44.78 6.82 -38.76
CA LEU A 687 -43.85 6.76 -37.65
C LEU A 687 -43.15 5.39 -37.55
N LEU A 688 -43.87 4.29 -37.75
CA LEU A 688 -43.30 2.95 -37.79
C LEU A 688 -42.32 2.76 -38.97
N ASN A 689 -42.59 3.37 -40.13
CA ASN A 689 -41.64 3.35 -41.24
C ASN A 689 -40.38 4.19 -40.93
N GLN A 690 -40.54 5.35 -40.27
CA GLN A 690 -39.41 6.17 -39.81
C GLN A 690 -38.56 5.42 -38.78
N TYR A 691 -39.19 4.78 -37.79
CA TYR A 691 -38.47 3.97 -36.80
C TYR A 691 -37.80 2.75 -37.44
N LEU A 692 -38.46 2.10 -38.40
CA LEU A 692 -37.87 0.98 -39.15
C LEU A 692 -36.65 1.42 -39.97
N GLU A 693 -36.68 2.61 -40.55
CA GLU A 693 -35.54 3.19 -41.26
C GLU A 693 -34.38 3.44 -40.30
N LEU A 694 -34.63 4.01 -39.13
CA LEU A 694 -33.60 4.22 -38.09
C LEU A 694 -32.99 2.91 -37.61
N ILE A 695 -33.78 1.84 -37.41
CA ILE A 695 -33.26 0.49 -37.11
C ILE A 695 -32.30 0.00 -38.21
N GLU A 696 -32.62 0.26 -39.48
CA GLU A 696 -31.77 -0.16 -40.61
C GLU A 696 -30.50 0.70 -40.73
N GLN A 697 -30.60 1.99 -40.45
CA GLN A 697 -29.47 2.92 -40.38
C GLN A 697 -28.53 2.56 -39.21
N GLU A 698 -29.06 2.31 -38.01
CA GLU A 698 -28.30 1.90 -36.82
C GLU A 698 -27.58 0.57 -37.07
N ALA A 699 -28.26 -0.42 -37.65
CA ALA A 699 -27.64 -1.69 -38.02
C ALA A 699 -26.50 -1.52 -39.04
N THR A 700 -26.65 -0.60 -39.99
CA THR A 700 -25.62 -0.28 -40.98
C THR A 700 -24.44 0.47 -40.35
N ALA A 701 -24.71 1.45 -39.49
CA ALA A 701 -23.69 2.20 -38.74
C ALA A 701 -22.89 1.27 -37.81
N ASN A 702 -23.58 0.41 -37.06
CA ASN A 702 -22.95 -0.59 -36.20
C ASN A 702 -22.09 -1.58 -36.99
N LYS A 703 -22.52 -1.97 -38.20
CA LYS A 703 -21.68 -2.78 -39.09
C LYS A 703 -20.42 -2.03 -39.54
N ARG A 704 -20.54 -0.75 -39.91
CA ARG A 704 -19.37 0.10 -40.27
C ARG A 704 -18.37 0.19 -39.11
N VAL A 705 -18.84 0.40 -37.87
CA VAL A 705 -18.00 0.40 -36.66
C VAL A 705 -17.28 -0.94 -36.52
N LYS A 706 -18.00 -2.06 -36.55
CA LYS A 706 -17.41 -3.41 -36.41
C LYS A 706 -16.39 -3.75 -37.49
N ASP A 707 -16.70 -3.40 -38.74
CA ASP A 707 -15.81 -3.65 -39.87
C ASP A 707 -14.53 -2.79 -39.76
N ALA A 708 -14.67 -1.52 -39.35
CA ALA A 708 -13.53 -0.64 -39.10
C ALA A 708 -12.67 -1.11 -37.91
N GLN A 709 -13.29 -1.52 -36.81
CA GLN A 709 -12.59 -2.07 -35.65
C GLN A 709 -11.82 -3.34 -36.01
N LYS A 710 -12.45 -4.27 -36.73
CA LYS A 710 -11.80 -5.50 -37.19
C LYS A 710 -10.60 -5.21 -38.12
N ALA A 711 -10.72 -4.19 -38.97
CA ALA A 711 -9.62 -3.76 -39.82
C ALA A 711 -8.47 -3.13 -39.01
N LEU A 712 -8.79 -2.34 -37.97
CA LEU A 712 -7.80 -1.80 -37.05
C LEU A 712 -7.09 -2.91 -36.27
N ASP A 713 -7.82 -3.86 -35.69
CA ASP A 713 -7.24 -4.98 -34.93
C ASP A 713 -6.26 -5.81 -35.79
N ALA A 714 -6.59 -6.03 -37.06
CA ALA A 714 -5.70 -6.72 -38.00
C ALA A 714 -4.42 -5.91 -38.29
N LYS A 715 -4.52 -4.58 -38.43
CA LYS A 715 -3.36 -3.69 -38.60
C LYS A 715 -2.49 -3.68 -37.35
N VAL A 716 -3.10 -3.59 -36.16
CA VAL A 716 -2.42 -3.62 -34.86
C VAL A 716 -1.64 -4.92 -34.69
N ALA A 717 -2.28 -6.08 -34.90
CA ALA A 717 -1.62 -7.37 -34.82
C ALA A 717 -0.43 -7.49 -35.78
N ALA A 718 -0.56 -6.97 -37.01
CA ALA A 718 0.53 -6.95 -37.99
C ALA A 718 1.65 -5.96 -37.61
N GLN A 719 1.35 -4.90 -36.85
CA GLN A 719 2.34 -3.90 -36.46
C GLN A 719 3.30 -4.42 -35.39
N TYR A 720 2.83 -5.23 -34.44
CA TYR A 720 3.71 -5.84 -33.43
C TYR A 720 4.89 -6.60 -34.05
N ALA A 721 4.66 -7.32 -35.14
CA ALA A 721 5.71 -8.08 -35.83
C ALA A 721 6.73 -7.20 -36.58
N LYS A 722 6.46 -5.89 -36.74
CA LYS A 722 7.32 -4.94 -37.44
C LYS A 722 8.13 -4.04 -36.49
N LEU A 723 7.75 -3.98 -35.22
CA LEU A 723 8.38 -3.10 -34.25
C LEU A 723 9.87 -3.45 -34.08
N THR A 724 10.70 -2.45 -34.26
CA THR A 724 12.12 -2.49 -33.92
C THR A 724 12.32 -2.30 -32.42
N GLU A 725 13.47 -2.71 -31.90
CA GLU A 725 13.82 -2.51 -30.48
C GLU A 725 13.74 -1.03 -30.07
N VAL A 726 14.14 -0.12 -30.96
CA VAL A 726 14.09 1.34 -30.72
C VAL A 726 12.65 1.81 -30.57
N GLU A 727 11.75 1.35 -31.45
CA GLU A 727 10.32 1.68 -31.36
C GLU A 727 9.67 1.08 -30.10
N VAL A 728 10.05 -0.14 -29.71
CA VAL A 728 9.59 -0.74 -28.43
C VAL A 728 10.03 0.12 -27.25
N LYS A 729 11.29 0.56 -27.23
CA LYS A 729 11.81 1.45 -26.17
C LYS A 729 11.04 2.76 -26.12
N THR A 730 10.76 3.38 -27.27
CA THR A 730 9.94 4.60 -27.33
C THR A 730 8.54 4.36 -26.77
N LEU A 731 7.83 3.31 -27.23
CA LEU A 731 6.47 3.03 -26.75
C LEU A 731 6.41 2.77 -25.24
N VAL A 732 7.36 2.01 -24.71
CA VAL A 732 7.37 1.65 -23.28
C VAL A 732 7.85 2.82 -22.41
N ILE A 733 8.94 3.48 -22.78
CA ILE A 733 9.51 4.53 -21.92
C ILE A 733 8.74 5.84 -22.10
N GLU A 734 8.58 6.30 -23.34
CA GLU A 734 8.00 7.62 -23.62
C GLU A 734 6.47 7.59 -23.49
N ASP A 735 5.82 6.66 -24.19
CA ASP A 735 4.35 6.68 -24.33
C ASP A 735 3.62 5.97 -23.19
N LYS A 736 4.29 5.04 -22.47
CA LYS A 736 3.72 4.34 -21.31
C LYS A 736 4.20 4.96 -19.99
N TRP A 737 5.49 4.82 -19.68
CA TRP A 737 6.01 5.18 -18.35
C TRP A 737 6.06 6.70 -18.13
N MET A 738 6.71 7.45 -19.03
CA MET A 738 6.88 8.89 -18.88
C MET A 738 5.57 9.65 -19.07
N ALA A 739 4.68 9.19 -19.95
CA ALA A 739 3.35 9.78 -20.12
C ALA A 739 2.49 9.66 -18.85
N ALA A 740 2.52 8.50 -18.19
CA ALA A 740 1.83 8.30 -16.90
C ALA A 740 2.43 9.21 -15.81
N LEU A 741 3.75 9.15 -15.62
CA LEU A 741 4.43 9.95 -14.59
C LEU A 741 4.28 11.47 -14.82
N ALA A 742 4.34 11.94 -16.07
CA ALA A 742 4.10 13.35 -16.39
C ALA A 742 2.67 13.78 -16.04
N THR A 743 1.70 12.89 -16.25
CA THR A 743 0.30 13.14 -15.84
C THR A 743 0.19 13.25 -14.33
N ASP A 744 0.82 12.32 -13.59
CA ASP A 744 0.80 12.31 -12.13
C ASP A 744 1.49 13.54 -11.52
N VAL A 745 2.65 13.94 -12.05
CA VAL A 745 3.35 15.18 -11.63
C VAL A 745 2.47 16.40 -11.88
N ARG A 746 1.72 16.45 -12.99
CA ARG A 746 0.75 17.53 -13.25
C ARG A 746 -0.37 17.54 -12.22
N THR A 747 -0.79 16.39 -11.69
CA THR A 747 -1.81 16.38 -10.61
C THR A 747 -1.33 17.07 -9.34
N GLU A 748 -0.01 17.14 -9.07
CA GLU A 748 0.53 17.92 -7.95
C GLU A 748 0.35 19.42 -8.16
N LEU A 749 0.52 19.92 -9.39
CA LEU A 749 0.21 21.32 -9.73
C LEU A 749 -1.27 21.63 -9.49
N ASP A 750 -2.15 20.70 -9.89
CA ASP A 750 -3.58 20.83 -9.64
C ASP A 750 -3.88 20.86 -8.14
N ARG A 751 -3.21 20.04 -7.33
CA ARG A 751 -3.34 20.03 -5.86
C ARG A 751 -2.91 21.34 -5.24
N VAL A 752 -1.77 21.91 -5.64
CA VAL A 752 -1.28 23.22 -5.16
C VAL A 752 -2.34 24.30 -5.41
N SER A 753 -2.88 24.37 -6.62
CA SER A 753 -3.89 25.35 -6.98
C SER A 753 -5.23 25.11 -6.29
N GLN A 754 -5.65 23.85 -6.16
CA GLN A 754 -6.88 23.50 -5.44
C GLN A 754 -6.79 23.82 -3.96
N ALA A 755 -5.65 23.56 -3.32
CA ALA A 755 -5.41 23.90 -1.91
C ALA A 755 -5.48 25.42 -1.69
N LEU A 756 -4.79 26.20 -2.53
CA LEU A 756 -4.84 27.66 -2.46
C LEU A 756 -6.26 28.19 -2.72
N THR A 757 -6.92 27.71 -3.77
CA THR A 757 -8.30 28.09 -4.11
C THR A 757 -9.25 27.78 -2.95
N GLY A 758 -9.18 26.57 -2.40
CA GLY A 758 -10.03 26.11 -1.31
C GLY A 758 -9.85 26.99 -0.08
N ARG A 759 -8.60 27.29 0.26
CA ARG A 759 -8.29 28.13 1.42
C ARG A 759 -8.77 29.57 1.26
N ILE A 760 -8.59 30.16 0.08
CA ILE A 760 -9.09 31.52 -0.18
C ILE A 760 -10.62 31.56 -0.15
N LYS A 761 -11.29 30.56 -0.72
CA LYS A 761 -12.75 30.43 -0.64
C LYS A 761 -13.23 30.33 0.80
N GLU A 762 -12.57 29.51 1.60
CA GLU A 762 -12.89 29.37 3.02
C GLU A 762 -12.80 30.71 3.75
N LEU A 763 -11.71 31.47 3.56
CA LEU A 763 -11.55 32.79 4.15
C LEU A 763 -12.60 33.79 3.66
N ALA A 764 -12.91 33.78 2.37
CA ALA A 764 -13.90 34.67 1.78
C ALA A 764 -15.32 34.36 2.29
N ASP A 765 -15.74 33.10 2.24
CA ASP A 765 -17.06 32.65 2.67
C ASP A 765 -17.27 32.89 4.17
N ARG A 766 -16.20 32.73 4.97
CA ARG A 766 -16.23 32.97 6.41
C ARG A 766 -16.66 34.39 6.78
N TYR A 767 -16.23 35.39 6.02
CA TYR A 767 -16.49 36.81 6.30
C TYR A 767 -17.41 37.49 5.27
N ALA A 768 -18.01 36.72 4.35
CA ALA A 768 -18.83 37.24 3.26
C ALA A 768 -20.13 37.89 3.73
N THR A 769 -20.76 37.36 4.79
CA THR A 769 -22.04 37.86 5.30
C THR A 769 -21.90 38.31 6.76
N PRO A 770 -21.75 39.62 7.01
CA PRO A 770 -21.62 40.14 8.36
C PRO A 770 -22.86 39.86 9.21
N LEU A 771 -22.66 39.65 10.52
CA LEU A 771 -23.72 39.37 11.48
C LEU A 771 -24.90 40.35 11.41
N PRO A 772 -24.72 41.68 11.31
CA PRO A 772 -25.85 42.60 11.18
C PRO A 772 -26.73 42.34 9.95
N LYS A 773 -26.11 41.91 8.83
CA LYS A 773 -26.83 41.56 7.60
C LYS A 773 -27.62 40.26 7.80
N LEU A 774 -27.01 39.25 8.41
CA LEU A 774 -27.70 38.00 8.78
C LEU A 774 -28.90 38.27 9.70
N THR A 775 -28.74 39.12 10.71
CA THR A 775 -29.85 39.51 11.60
C THR A 775 -30.99 40.15 10.82
N SER A 776 -30.68 41.09 9.92
CA SER A 776 -31.70 41.73 9.06
C SER A 776 -32.38 40.74 8.12
N GLU A 777 -31.65 39.80 7.52
CA GLU A 777 -32.21 38.77 6.66
C GLU A 777 -33.11 37.80 7.43
N VAL A 778 -32.70 37.40 8.64
CA VAL A 778 -33.53 36.57 9.55
C VAL A 778 -34.81 37.30 9.91
N GLU A 779 -34.75 38.58 10.27
CA GLU A 779 -35.94 39.38 10.56
C GLU A 779 -36.88 39.47 9.34
N ALA A 780 -36.33 39.70 8.14
CA ALA A 780 -37.11 39.77 6.91
C ALA A 780 -37.76 38.42 6.56
N LEU A 781 -37.03 37.31 6.72
CA LEU A 781 -37.55 35.96 6.49
C LEU A 781 -38.58 35.58 7.54
N ALA A 782 -38.35 35.88 8.82
CA ALA A 782 -39.30 35.67 9.89
C ALA A 782 -40.61 36.43 9.62
N SER A 783 -40.53 37.69 9.20
CA SER A 783 -41.70 38.49 8.81
C SER A 783 -42.48 37.86 7.63
N ARG A 784 -41.77 37.30 6.63
CA ARG A 784 -42.41 36.59 5.50
C ARG A 784 -43.11 35.31 5.96
N VAL A 785 -42.48 34.51 6.82
CA VAL A 785 -43.05 33.29 7.39
C VAL A 785 -44.28 33.62 8.21
N ASP A 786 -44.21 34.61 9.09
CA ASP A 786 -45.34 35.10 9.87
C ASP A 786 -46.50 35.52 8.95
N GLY A 787 -46.21 36.22 7.86
CA GLY A 787 -47.20 36.61 6.85
C GLY A 787 -47.86 35.40 6.17
N HIS A 788 -47.10 34.35 5.87
CA HIS A 788 -47.63 33.12 5.29
C HIS A 788 -48.50 32.35 6.28
N LEU A 789 -48.02 32.18 7.52
CA LEU A 789 -48.75 31.49 8.58
C LEU A 789 -50.06 32.20 8.92
N LYS A 790 -50.08 33.55 8.94
CA LYS A 790 -51.32 34.34 9.07
C LYS A 790 -52.30 34.08 7.93
N LYS A 791 -51.82 34.01 6.67
CA LYS A 791 -52.67 33.65 5.51
C LYS A 791 -53.23 32.24 5.60
N MET A 792 -52.55 31.33 6.28
CA MET A 792 -53.01 29.96 6.54
C MET A 792 -53.96 29.84 7.74
N GLY A 793 -54.31 30.95 8.41
CA GLY A 793 -55.27 30.97 9.51
C GLY A 793 -54.66 30.70 10.89
N PHE A 794 -53.33 30.63 11.01
CA PHE A 794 -52.68 30.56 12.31
C PHE A 794 -52.57 31.96 12.93
N ALA A 795 -52.89 32.07 14.22
CA ALA A 795 -52.74 33.28 15.03
C ALA A 795 -52.06 32.94 16.34
N TRP A 796 -51.06 33.74 16.73
CA TRP A 796 -50.37 33.68 18.00
C TRP A 796 -50.39 35.08 18.63
N ASN A 797 -50.63 35.12 19.95
CA ASN A 797 -50.69 36.36 20.73
C ASN A 797 -49.31 36.88 21.09
#